data_AF-A0AA40DXN5-F1
#
_entry.id   AF-A0AA40DXN5-F1
#
_cell.length_a   1.000
_cell.length_b   1.000
_cell.length_c   1.000
_cell.angle_alpha   90.00
_cell.angle_beta   90.00
_cell.angle_gamma   90.00
#
_symmetry.space_group_name_H-M   'P 1'
#
loop_
_entity.id
_entity.type
_entity.pdbx_description
1 polymer ?
#
loop_
_entity_poly.entity_id
_entity_poly.type
_entity_poly.pdbx_seq_one_letter_code
_entity_poly.pdbx_strand_id
1 'polypeptide(L)'
;MPDSSNIKSIQSPSHPISVTIGNTSTGAAQGAAMSLQKASASLSLGTVELDKDFVLQIVATNTANPVAVLETHPTIPNQRALMATLVPKFNLPASRPEIVFLCDRSGSMGDGKRIPNLQAALRVFLKSLPLGVKFNICSFGSRHEFLFKKGSRSYDASSLDEAIRHVDRFAADFGGTEMYRPMEDIFKKRYADMELELFLLTDGEIWDQASLYEMMNKYISASKGAIRVFPLGIGSAVSHSLIEGVARAGNGFAQTVGDNEKMNNKVVRMLKASLTPHVKDYVLEVKYGREPARTAEDDSDDDFEIIEKVMDALAIDVPESQPGGAEPQARAVPNKPISLFDTSADVDAEMTDASLGSSASGKYSHVPPVSEPKFLQAPFNIPPLFPFSRTSVYLLLSPETTQRTPKSVILRGTSIHGPLELEIPVTVLAEKGQTIHQLAAKKAVLELEEGRGWIYQAKDAKGPNGKLLKDKFLGRFSDMVEREAVRLGVAFQVGGKWCSFVAVENGNERESAQETTPAQVPDKNKKTRKGGVDTRALSISSEPLARMHTVAKAAISADLSQASPQLSHVSSPRAKGVPGMVSSLARRSVAALGGGQQMMQQQQQQQQQRGAMSFGAAPVVGQQMMAMQMPQPQSMALGAPPPPPQPAPAPMSKRKPAKLPSFMSKKRTTSVDEKYDQDDAMVLANYEISAPESATEGGKEEQTLEALVALQTFTGAWDWNSKLLKTLGLVEKDVKAKAKSASLYPRPDLLATALVLAYLQARLAGQQDEWEMLADKARDWMQGELASLGALSAEEYIENFKGLF
;
A
#
# COMPACT_ATOMS: atom_id res chain seq x y z
N MET A 1 -6.05 -23.36 -5.47
CA MET A 1 -6.09 -22.37 -6.56
C MET A 1 -6.67 -23.04 -7.80
N PRO A 2 -7.17 -22.32 -8.82
CA PRO A 2 -7.35 -22.92 -10.15
C PRO A 2 -6.01 -23.47 -10.66
N ASP A 3 -6.04 -24.61 -11.33
CA ASP A 3 -4.87 -25.49 -11.51
C ASP A 3 -3.74 -24.95 -12.42
N SER A 4 -3.92 -23.75 -12.97
CA SER A 4 -3.01 -23.10 -13.92
C SER A 4 -1.98 -22.14 -13.28
N SER A 5 -1.96 -21.99 -11.95
CA SER A 5 -1.13 -21.00 -11.23
C SER A 5 0.10 -21.64 -10.55
N ASN A 6 1.14 -21.92 -11.33
CA ASN A 6 2.37 -22.59 -10.90
C ASN A 6 3.49 -21.60 -10.59
N ILE A 7 4.30 -21.89 -9.57
CA ILE A 7 5.49 -21.12 -9.21
C ILE A 7 6.57 -21.37 -10.27
N LYS A 8 7.08 -20.30 -10.89
CA LYS A 8 8.21 -20.32 -11.84
C LYS A 8 9.57 -20.21 -11.14
N SER A 9 9.68 -19.29 -10.19
CA SER A 9 10.90 -19.05 -9.42
C SER A 9 10.62 -18.41 -8.07
N ILE A 10 11.56 -18.62 -7.14
CA ILE A 10 11.64 -17.91 -5.87
C ILE A 10 13.09 -17.46 -5.73
N GLN A 11 13.30 -16.20 -5.37
CA GLN A 11 14.63 -15.61 -5.18
C GLN A 11 14.60 -14.56 -4.06
N SER A 12 15.75 -14.32 -3.44
CA SER A 12 15.93 -13.19 -2.53
C SER A 12 17.13 -12.36 -2.99
N PRO A 13 16.94 -11.09 -3.39
CA PRO A 13 18.06 -10.19 -3.69
C PRO A 13 18.74 -9.66 -2.42
N SER A 14 18.17 -9.92 -1.24
CA SER A 14 18.66 -9.41 0.05
C SER A 14 19.56 -10.40 0.79
N HIS A 15 19.24 -11.70 0.74
CA HIS A 15 19.85 -12.74 1.58
C HIS A 15 19.95 -14.08 0.81
N PRO A 16 21.00 -14.90 1.03
CA PRO A 16 21.14 -16.18 0.34
C PRO A 16 20.11 -17.21 0.83
N ILE A 17 19.32 -17.76 -0.11
CA ILE A 17 18.29 -18.77 0.17
C ILE A 17 18.48 -20.05 -0.65
N SER A 18 18.11 -21.17 -0.06
CA SER A 18 17.87 -22.45 -0.73
C SER A 18 16.36 -22.60 -0.96
N VAL A 19 15.95 -23.16 -2.11
CA VAL A 19 14.55 -23.24 -2.54
C VAL A 19 14.21 -24.67 -2.93
N THR A 20 13.06 -25.17 -2.48
CA THR A 20 12.49 -26.45 -2.90
C THR A 20 11.06 -26.22 -3.41
N ILE A 21 10.84 -26.44 -4.71
CA ILE A 21 9.50 -26.43 -5.33
C ILE A 21 8.89 -27.83 -5.19
N GLY A 22 7.57 -27.91 -5.01
CA GLY A 22 6.81 -29.14 -4.85
C GLY A 22 6.10 -29.23 -3.51
N ASN A 23 6.72 -28.79 -2.41
CA ASN A 23 6.13 -28.87 -1.07
C ASN A 23 6.47 -27.67 -0.20
N THR A 24 5.56 -27.37 0.73
CA THR A 24 5.84 -26.48 1.87
C THR A 24 6.72 -27.19 2.89
N SER A 25 7.38 -26.43 3.77
CA SER A 25 8.26 -26.97 4.81
C SER A 25 7.53 -27.94 5.76
N THR A 26 6.27 -27.64 6.09
CA THR A 26 5.38 -28.51 6.87
C THR A 26 4.86 -29.70 6.06
N GLY A 27 4.48 -29.49 4.80
CA GLY A 27 3.93 -30.53 3.93
C GLY A 27 4.95 -31.63 3.59
N ALA A 28 6.22 -31.25 3.39
CA ALA A 28 7.32 -32.20 3.19
C ALA A 28 7.48 -33.16 4.38
N ALA A 29 7.43 -32.63 5.61
CA ALA A 29 7.53 -33.42 6.85
C ALA A 29 6.29 -34.32 7.08
N GLN A 30 5.18 -34.05 6.41
CA GLN A 30 3.91 -34.79 6.52
C GLN A 30 3.67 -35.74 5.33
N GLY A 31 4.63 -35.88 4.40
CA GLY A 31 4.50 -36.75 3.23
C GLY A 31 3.48 -36.26 2.19
N ALA A 32 3.17 -34.95 2.17
CA ALA A 32 2.17 -34.38 1.26
C ALA A 32 2.58 -34.53 -0.22
N ALA A 33 1.59 -34.72 -1.09
CA ALA A 33 1.80 -34.84 -2.53
C ALA A 33 2.39 -33.56 -3.13
N MET A 34 3.43 -33.72 -3.97
CA MET A 34 4.12 -32.59 -4.60
C MET A 34 3.24 -31.85 -5.61
N SER A 35 3.29 -30.53 -5.57
CA SER A 35 2.57 -29.63 -6.49
C SER A 35 3.41 -28.40 -6.82
N LEU A 36 3.40 -27.98 -8.09
CA LEU A 36 4.06 -26.74 -8.54
C LEU A 36 3.39 -25.46 -8.00
N GLN A 37 2.25 -25.58 -7.31
CA GLN A 37 1.61 -24.50 -6.55
C GLN A 37 2.21 -24.33 -5.14
N LYS A 38 3.05 -25.27 -4.69
CA LYS A 38 3.66 -25.30 -3.35
C LYS A 38 5.18 -25.20 -3.46
N ALA A 39 5.80 -24.49 -2.52
CA ALA A 39 7.25 -24.41 -2.40
C ALA A 39 7.64 -24.07 -0.95
N SER A 40 8.93 -24.19 -0.67
CA SER A 40 9.58 -23.77 0.57
C SER A 40 10.92 -23.11 0.25
N ALA A 41 11.33 -22.19 1.12
CA ALA A 41 12.62 -21.53 1.08
C ALA A 41 13.24 -21.50 2.49
N SER A 42 14.55 -21.63 2.59
CA SER A 42 15.32 -21.56 3.83
C SER A 42 16.59 -20.74 3.62
N LEU A 43 17.16 -20.17 4.69
CA LEU A 43 18.43 -19.44 4.62
C LEU A 43 19.57 -20.42 4.34
N SER A 44 20.36 -20.21 3.27
CA SER A 44 21.43 -21.15 2.87
C SER A 44 22.52 -21.33 3.90
N LEU A 45 22.71 -20.32 4.78
CA LEU A 45 23.71 -20.31 5.84
C LEU A 45 23.15 -20.81 7.20
N GLY A 46 21.88 -21.22 7.25
CA GLY A 46 21.17 -21.67 8.46
C GLY A 46 20.86 -20.56 9.48
N THR A 47 21.71 -19.56 9.59
CA THR A 47 21.56 -18.36 10.42
C THR A 47 21.87 -17.11 9.60
N VAL A 48 21.31 -15.96 10.01
CA VAL A 48 21.62 -14.64 9.44
C VAL A 48 21.31 -13.57 10.48
N GLU A 49 22.07 -12.47 10.48
CA GLU A 49 21.70 -11.26 11.19
C GLU A 49 20.73 -10.45 10.32
N LEU A 50 19.65 -9.93 10.91
CA LEU A 50 18.68 -9.09 10.19
C LEU A 50 19.12 -7.63 10.24
N ASP A 51 20.26 -7.33 9.60
CA ASP A 51 20.82 -5.99 9.45
C ASP A 51 20.04 -5.10 8.47
N LYS A 52 19.18 -5.73 7.66
CA LYS A 52 18.35 -5.15 6.60
C LYS A 52 17.12 -6.03 6.32
N ASP A 53 16.20 -5.52 5.51
CA ASP A 53 14.97 -6.24 5.16
C ASP A 53 15.20 -7.56 4.41
N PHE A 54 14.46 -8.60 4.82
CA PHE A 54 14.38 -9.86 4.09
C PHE A 54 13.35 -9.78 2.95
N VAL A 55 13.83 -9.41 1.75
CA VAL A 55 13.05 -9.36 0.53
C VAL A 55 12.97 -10.75 -0.10
N LEU A 56 11.76 -11.32 -0.23
CA LEU A 56 11.50 -12.58 -0.93
C LEU A 56 10.61 -12.33 -2.15
N GLN A 57 11.13 -12.60 -3.35
CA GLN A 57 10.43 -12.44 -4.61
C GLN A 57 9.95 -13.79 -5.14
N ILE A 58 8.65 -13.92 -5.40
CA ILE A 58 8.01 -15.12 -5.94
C ILE A 58 7.39 -14.79 -7.30
N VAL A 59 7.75 -15.55 -8.33
CA VAL A 59 7.19 -15.42 -9.69
C VAL A 59 6.35 -16.65 -10.00
N ALA A 60 5.12 -16.46 -10.48
CA ALA A 60 4.19 -17.55 -10.81
C ALA A 60 3.36 -17.25 -12.08
N THR A 61 2.85 -18.29 -12.75
CA THR A 61 1.97 -18.17 -13.92
C THR A 61 0.58 -17.66 -13.56
N ASN A 62 -0.10 -17.03 -14.51
CA ASN A 62 -1.54 -16.70 -14.46
C ASN A 62 -2.00 -15.83 -13.28
N THR A 63 -1.07 -15.23 -12.54
CA THR A 63 -1.27 -14.34 -11.39
C THR A 63 -1.99 -13.02 -11.68
N ALA A 64 -2.30 -12.75 -12.95
CA ALA A 64 -3.07 -11.61 -13.43
C ALA A 64 -4.50 -11.98 -13.87
N ASN A 65 -4.85 -13.26 -13.92
CA ASN A 65 -6.17 -13.70 -14.34
C ASN A 65 -7.18 -13.49 -13.19
N PRO A 66 -8.46 -13.16 -13.48
CA PRO A 66 -9.50 -13.09 -12.46
C PRO A 66 -9.74 -14.47 -11.80
N VAL A 67 -9.80 -14.50 -10.47
CA VAL A 67 -10.09 -15.70 -9.67
C VAL A 67 -10.97 -15.31 -8.48
N ALA A 68 -12.04 -16.07 -8.24
CA ALA A 68 -12.82 -15.99 -7.01
C ALA A 68 -12.69 -17.30 -6.22
N VAL A 69 -12.47 -17.19 -4.91
CA VAL A 69 -12.23 -18.33 -4.01
C VAL A 69 -13.13 -18.24 -2.78
N LEU A 70 -13.78 -19.34 -2.41
CA LEU A 70 -14.63 -19.45 -1.22
C LEU A 70 -13.97 -20.36 -0.17
N GLU A 71 -13.67 -19.81 1.01
CA GLU A 71 -13.14 -20.49 2.19
C GLU A 71 -14.26 -20.70 3.23
N THR A 72 -14.25 -21.82 3.95
CA THR A 72 -15.14 -22.09 5.10
C THR A 72 -14.33 -22.14 6.39
N HIS A 73 -14.78 -21.48 7.45
CA HIS A 73 -14.02 -21.38 8.70
C HIS A 73 -13.94 -22.74 9.44
N PRO A 74 -12.79 -23.10 10.03
CA PRO A 74 -12.65 -24.35 10.79
C PRO A 74 -13.44 -24.36 12.09
N THR A 75 -13.47 -23.23 12.81
CA THR A 75 -13.94 -23.15 14.22
C THR A 75 -15.19 -22.31 14.45
N ILE A 76 -15.64 -21.54 13.47
CA ILE A 76 -16.87 -20.74 13.57
C ILE A 76 -17.93 -21.44 12.71
N PRO A 77 -19.03 -21.97 13.29
CA PRO A 77 -20.06 -22.67 12.54
C PRO A 77 -20.64 -21.81 11.42
N ASN A 78 -20.82 -22.39 10.24
CA ASN A 78 -21.42 -21.77 9.05
C ASN A 78 -20.76 -20.47 8.53
N GLN A 79 -19.66 -20.01 9.13
CA GLN A 79 -18.94 -18.84 8.66
C GLN A 79 -18.16 -19.17 7.38
N ARG A 80 -18.34 -18.33 6.35
CA ARG A 80 -17.61 -18.41 5.08
C ARG A 80 -17.02 -17.06 4.72
N ALA A 81 -15.98 -17.06 3.89
CA ALA A 81 -15.40 -15.86 3.32
C ALA A 81 -15.05 -16.08 1.85
N LEU A 82 -15.39 -15.12 1.01
CA LEU A 82 -15.07 -15.11 -0.42
C LEU A 82 -14.01 -14.05 -0.70
N MET A 83 -13.02 -14.39 -1.52
CA MET A 83 -12.04 -13.44 -2.08
C MET A 83 -12.16 -13.47 -3.61
N ALA A 84 -12.57 -12.35 -4.20
CA ALA A 84 -12.39 -12.08 -5.63
C ALA A 84 -11.07 -11.33 -5.83
N THR A 85 -10.27 -11.71 -6.82
CA THR A 85 -9.00 -11.04 -7.14
C THR A 85 -8.80 -10.99 -8.64
N LEU A 86 -8.35 -9.84 -9.16
CA LEU A 86 -8.06 -9.64 -10.57
C LEU A 86 -6.91 -8.65 -10.78
N VAL A 87 -6.27 -8.70 -11.95
CA VAL A 87 -5.55 -7.55 -12.52
C VAL A 87 -6.40 -7.04 -13.69
N PRO A 88 -6.90 -5.79 -13.65
CA PRO A 88 -7.75 -5.24 -14.70
C PRO A 88 -7.05 -5.22 -16.06
N LYS A 89 -7.80 -5.58 -17.11
CA LYS A 89 -7.39 -5.50 -18.50
C LYS A 89 -8.59 -5.01 -19.32
N PHE A 90 -8.59 -3.72 -19.66
CA PHE A 90 -9.59 -3.13 -20.53
C PHE A 90 -8.93 -2.08 -21.42
N ASN A 91 -9.24 -2.11 -22.72
CA ASN A 91 -8.67 -1.19 -23.70
C ASN A 91 -9.68 -0.06 -23.98
N LEU A 92 -9.77 0.90 -23.06
CA LEU A 92 -10.58 2.10 -23.23
C LEU A 92 -9.74 3.24 -23.84
N PRO A 93 -10.33 4.11 -24.68
CA PRO A 93 -9.67 5.33 -25.16
C PRO A 93 -9.09 6.16 -24.00
N ALA A 94 -7.86 6.65 -24.16
CA ALA A 94 -7.19 7.42 -23.12
C ALA A 94 -7.92 8.74 -22.80
N SER A 95 -8.01 9.08 -21.51
CA SER A 95 -8.50 10.38 -21.07
C SER A 95 -7.47 11.48 -21.34
N ARG A 96 -7.90 12.75 -21.27
CA ARG A 96 -7.01 13.92 -21.38
C ARG A 96 -7.10 14.79 -20.12
N PRO A 97 -6.56 14.32 -18.98
CA PRO A 97 -6.70 14.99 -17.69
C PRO A 97 -5.76 16.20 -17.53
N GLU A 98 -5.90 16.89 -16.40
CA GLU A 98 -4.87 17.74 -15.82
C GLU A 98 -3.89 16.86 -15.03
N ILE A 99 -2.58 16.99 -15.29
CA ILE A 99 -1.53 16.17 -14.68
C ILE A 99 -0.58 17.06 -13.87
N VAL A 100 -0.54 16.89 -12.55
CA VAL A 100 0.33 17.68 -11.67
C VAL A 100 1.39 16.80 -11.04
N PHE A 101 2.66 17.19 -11.17
CA PHE A 101 3.79 16.53 -10.51
C PHE A 101 4.16 17.31 -9.24
N LEU A 102 3.89 16.73 -8.07
CA LEU A 102 4.30 17.24 -6.77
C LEU A 102 5.63 16.57 -6.38
N CYS A 103 6.72 17.32 -6.47
CA CYS A 103 8.08 16.79 -6.41
C CYS A 103 8.83 17.28 -5.18
N ASP A 104 9.30 16.33 -4.38
CA ASP A 104 10.05 16.58 -3.17
C ASP A 104 11.47 17.08 -3.47
N ARG A 105 11.86 18.13 -2.75
CA ARG A 105 13.18 18.78 -2.80
C ARG A 105 13.68 19.11 -1.39
N SER A 106 13.15 18.41 -0.38
CA SER A 106 13.65 18.44 0.99
C SER A 106 15.10 17.93 1.08
N GLY A 107 15.76 18.16 2.22
CA GLY A 107 17.17 17.86 2.42
C GLY A 107 17.54 16.38 2.26
N SER A 108 16.62 15.45 2.57
CA SER A 108 16.81 14.00 2.42
C SER A 108 17.06 13.59 0.96
N MET A 109 16.38 14.25 0.02
CA MET A 109 16.55 14.04 -1.42
C MET A 109 17.98 14.32 -1.91
N GLY A 110 18.81 15.01 -1.10
CA GLY A 110 20.21 15.31 -1.43
C GLY A 110 21.15 14.10 -1.38
N ASP A 111 20.74 13.01 -0.72
CA ASP A 111 21.59 11.83 -0.53
C ASP A 111 21.62 10.92 -1.77
N GLY A 112 22.83 10.52 -2.18
CA GLY A 112 23.06 9.48 -3.18
C GLY A 112 22.45 9.80 -4.55
N LYS A 113 21.52 8.95 -5.00
CA LYS A 113 20.87 9.05 -6.32
C LYS A 113 19.48 9.68 -6.29
N ARG A 114 18.95 10.16 -5.15
CA ARG A 114 17.51 10.49 -5.03
C ARG A 114 17.04 11.63 -5.95
N ILE A 115 17.69 12.81 -5.95
CA ILE A 115 17.42 13.86 -6.95
C ILE A 115 17.67 13.38 -8.39
N PRO A 116 18.80 12.74 -8.76
CA PRO A 116 19.00 12.18 -10.10
C PRO A 116 17.89 11.23 -10.57
N ASN A 117 17.44 10.31 -9.71
CA ASN A 117 16.34 9.38 -10.00
C ASN A 117 15.02 10.12 -10.19
N LEU A 118 14.71 11.12 -9.34
CA LEU A 118 13.53 11.98 -9.53
C LEU A 118 13.59 12.71 -10.87
N GLN A 119 14.72 13.32 -11.22
CA GLN A 119 14.90 14.00 -12.51
C GLN A 119 14.67 13.04 -13.68
N ALA A 120 15.24 11.84 -13.65
CA ALA A 120 15.06 10.84 -14.71
C ALA A 120 13.60 10.37 -14.81
N ALA A 121 12.95 10.03 -13.68
CA ALA A 121 11.52 9.70 -13.64
C ALA A 121 10.65 10.80 -14.26
N LEU A 122 10.92 12.06 -13.89
CA LEU A 122 10.15 13.21 -14.33
C LEU A 122 10.40 13.58 -15.80
N ARG A 123 11.62 13.36 -16.33
CA ARG A 123 11.90 13.46 -17.78
C ARG A 123 11.13 12.40 -18.58
N VAL A 124 11.07 11.15 -18.09
CA VAL A 124 10.26 10.07 -18.72
C VAL A 124 8.78 10.42 -18.69
N PHE A 125 8.23 10.81 -17.53
CA PHE A 125 6.84 11.26 -17.39
C PHE A 125 6.51 12.40 -18.38
N LEU A 126 7.30 13.48 -18.38
CA LEU A 126 7.05 14.67 -19.20
C LEU A 126 7.05 14.37 -20.70
N LYS A 127 8.00 13.58 -21.20
CA LYS A 127 8.06 13.24 -22.63
C LYS A 127 6.96 12.26 -23.06
N SER A 128 6.59 11.34 -22.18
CA SER A 128 5.53 10.35 -22.41
C SER A 128 4.12 10.92 -22.28
N LEU A 129 3.96 12.21 -21.94
CA LEU A 129 2.65 12.86 -21.94
C LEU A 129 2.02 12.87 -23.35
N PRO A 130 0.74 12.49 -23.49
CA PRO A 130 0.02 12.52 -24.76
C PRO A 130 -0.46 13.94 -25.11
N LEU A 131 -0.79 14.16 -26.37
CA LEU A 131 -1.23 15.46 -26.86
C LEU A 131 -2.64 15.83 -26.36
N GLY A 132 -2.78 17.07 -25.89
CA GLY A 132 -4.05 17.65 -25.42
C GLY A 132 -4.30 17.62 -23.91
N VAL A 133 -3.38 17.07 -23.10
CA VAL A 133 -3.44 17.19 -21.63
C VAL A 133 -3.06 18.61 -21.17
N LYS A 134 -3.39 18.95 -19.92
CA LYS A 134 -2.77 20.06 -19.19
C LYS A 134 -1.79 19.52 -18.15
N PHE A 135 -0.73 20.26 -17.83
CA PHE A 135 0.20 19.86 -16.77
C PHE A 135 0.81 21.02 -15.99
N ASN A 136 1.37 20.70 -14.83
CA ASN A 136 2.17 21.61 -13.99
C ASN A 136 3.15 20.81 -13.12
N ILE A 137 4.16 21.50 -12.58
CA ILE A 137 5.11 20.93 -11.62
C ILE A 137 5.10 21.80 -10.36
N CYS A 138 4.94 21.19 -9.20
CA CYS A 138 4.99 21.81 -7.88
C CYS A 138 6.20 21.25 -7.12
N SER A 139 7.27 22.04 -7.02
CA SER A 139 8.42 21.71 -6.15
C SER A 139 8.01 21.95 -4.69
N PHE A 140 8.29 21.01 -3.77
CA PHE A 140 7.97 21.19 -2.34
C PHE A 140 9.09 20.79 -1.37
N GLY A 141 8.93 21.26 -0.14
CA GLY A 141 9.74 20.99 1.05
C GLY A 141 9.12 21.79 2.21
N SER A 142 9.89 22.61 2.95
CA SER A 142 9.33 23.59 3.91
C SER A 142 8.58 24.75 3.24
N ARG A 143 8.83 24.97 1.94
CA ARG A 143 8.07 25.87 1.05
C ARG A 143 7.54 25.06 -0.13
N HIS A 144 6.65 25.62 -0.94
CA HIS A 144 6.33 25.05 -2.25
C HIS A 144 6.25 26.11 -3.34
N GLU A 145 6.54 25.74 -4.58
CA GLU A 145 6.47 26.62 -5.74
C GLU A 145 5.99 25.87 -6.99
N PHE A 146 5.03 26.46 -7.69
CA PHE A 146 4.55 25.98 -8.98
C PHE A 146 5.38 26.56 -10.11
N LEU A 147 5.77 25.73 -11.09
CA LEU A 147 6.38 26.14 -12.35
C LEU A 147 5.47 27.14 -13.08
N PHE A 148 4.23 26.74 -13.36
CA PHE A 148 3.24 27.62 -14.00
C PHE A 148 2.36 28.28 -12.93
N LYS A 149 2.77 29.48 -12.49
CA LYS A 149 2.18 30.21 -11.35
C LYS A 149 0.73 30.66 -11.52
N LYS A 150 0.21 30.68 -12.76
CA LYS A 150 -1.18 31.05 -13.09
C LYS A 150 -2.15 29.85 -13.14
N GLY A 151 -1.66 28.62 -12.94
CA GLY A 151 -2.41 27.38 -13.22
C GLY A 151 -1.73 26.55 -14.31
N SER A 152 -2.21 25.32 -14.49
CA SER A 152 -1.61 24.32 -15.37
C SER A 152 -1.73 24.69 -16.86
N ARG A 153 -0.63 24.55 -17.61
CA ARG A 153 -0.60 24.87 -19.05
C ARG A 153 -0.95 23.65 -19.89
N SER A 154 -1.44 23.87 -21.10
CA SER A 154 -1.55 22.80 -22.10
C SER A 154 -0.17 22.21 -22.38
N TYR A 155 -0.08 20.91 -22.63
CA TYR A 155 1.15 20.26 -23.06
C TYR A 155 1.49 20.68 -24.49
N ASP A 156 2.49 21.56 -24.61
CA ASP A 156 3.01 22.17 -25.84
C ASP A 156 4.56 22.16 -25.83
N ALA A 157 5.23 22.28 -26.98
CA ALA A 157 6.69 22.22 -27.08
C ALA A 157 7.41 23.27 -26.19
N SER A 158 6.89 24.49 -26.12
CA SER A 158 7.47 25.55 -25.27
C SER A 158 7.31 25.25 -23.78
N SER A 159 6.17 24.68 -23.38
CA SER A 159 5.91 24.26 -22.00
C SER A 159 6.75 23.06 -21.58
N LEU A 160 6.98 22.10 -22.50
CA LEU A 160 7.92 20.99 -22.29
C LEU A 160 9.35 21.51 -22.10
N ASP A 161 9.83 22.39 -22.99
CA ASP A 161 11.20 22.93 -22.88
C ASP A 161 11.39 23.79 -21.62
N GLU A 162 10.37 24.53 -21.21
CA GLU A 162 10.36 25.26 -19.92
C GLU A 162 10.40 24.30 -18.73
N ALA A 163 9.64 23.20 -18.78
CA ALA A 163 9.60 22.18 -17.75
C ALA A 163 10.91 21.38 -17.63
N ILE A 164 11.45 20.85 -18.74
CA ILE A 164 12.72 20.11 -18.75
C ILE A 164 13.84 20.97 -18.16
N ARG A 165 13.99 22.21 -18.62
CA ARG A 165 14.98 23.16 -18.06
C ARG A 165 14.75 23.47 -16.58
N HIS A 166 13.51 23.41 -16.09
CA HIS A 166 13.21 23.55 -14.66
C HIS A 166 13.65 22.30 -13.87
N VAL A 167 13.35 21.10 -14.36
CA VAL A 167 13.75 19.80 -13.77
C VAL A 167 15.27 19.65 -13.72
N ASP A 168 15.99 20.06 -14.76
CA ASP A 168 17.46 20.01 -14.81
C ASP A 168 18.13 20.86 -13.71
N ARG A 169 17.40 21.82 -13.10
CA ARG A 169 17.84 22.65 -11.96
C ARG A 169 17.27 22.17 -10.62
N PHE A 170 16.89 20.90 -10.51
CA PHE A 170 16.45 20.32 -9.25
C PHE A 170 17.64 20.03 -8.32
N ALA A 171 17.44 20.36 -7.05
CA ALA A 171 18.36 20.15 -5.94
C ALA A 171 17.54 20.02 -4.64
N ALA A 172 18.19 19.56 -3.58
CA ALA A 172 17.62 19.40 -2.24
C ALA A 172 17.61 20.73 -1.44
N ASP A 173 17.07 21.80 -2.04
CA ASP A 173 17.13 23.17 -1.53
C ASP A 173 15.81 23.71 -0.96
N PHE A 174 14.80 22.86 -0.75
CA PHE A 174 13.48 23.28 -0.25
C PHE A 174 13.27 23.11 1.27
N GLY A 175 14.20 22.48 2.00
CA GLY A 175 14.22 22.43 3.48
C GLY A 175 13.76 21.09 4.06
N GLY A 176 12.83 21.11 5.01
CA GLY A 176 12.11 19.91 5.49
C GLY A 176 10.99 19.49 4.53
N THR A 177 9.98 18.75 5.00
CA THR A 177 9.03 18.01 4.13
C THR A 177 7.56 18.28 4.50
N GLU A 178 6.97 19.37 3.98
CA GLU A 178 5.58 19.78 4.29
C GLU A 178 4.60 19.39 3.18
N MET A 179 4.06 18.17 3.19
CA MET A 179 3.16 17.67 2.12
C MET A 179 1.74 18.28 2.14
N TYR A 180 1.21 18.67 3.31
CA TYR A 180 -0.19 19.12 3.46
C TYR A 180 -0.49 20.36 2.60
N ARG A 181 0.30 21.42 2.76
CA ARG A 181 0.05 22.73 2.12
C ARG A 181 0.09 22.69 0.57
N PRO A 182 1.12 22.13 -0.10
CA PRO A 182 1.12 22.05 -1.56
C PRO A 182 -0.02 21.19 -2.08
N MET A 183 -0.37 20.09 -1.40
CA MET A 183 -1.47 19.22 -1.83
C MET A 183 -2.84 19.90 -1.69
N GLU A 184 -3.10 20.61 -0.59
CA GLU A 184 -4.32 21.43 -0.44
C GLU A 184 -4.41 22.50 -1.55
N ASP A 185 -3.28 23.15 -1.87
CA ASP A 185 -3.23 24.20 -2.89
C ASP A 185 -3.35 23.67 -4.32
N ILE A 186 -2.88 22.45 -4.61
CA ILE A 186 -3.16 21.75 -5.89
C ILE A 186 -4.66 21.49 -6.02
N PHE A 187 -5.30 20.90 -5.00
CA PHE A 187 -6.74 20.61 -5.06
C PHE A 187 -7.63 21.87 -5.13
N LYS A 188 -7.14 23.03 -4.65
CA LYS A 188 -7.81 24.35 -4.83
C LYS A 188 -7.62 24.95 -6.24
N LYS A 189 -6.50 24.66 -6.91
CA LYS A 189 -6.09 25.31 -8.18
C LYS A 189 -6.45 24.50 -9.44
N ARG A 190 -6.84 23.23 -9.28
CA ARG A 190 -7.25 22.34 -10.38
C ARG A 190 -8.36 22.94 -11.24
N TYR A 191 -8.40 22.56 -12.51
CA TYR A 191 -9.55 22.81 -13.38
C TYR A 191 -10.75 21.97 -12.93
N ALA A 192 -11.91 22.59 -12.74
CA ALA A 192 -13.09 21.93 -12.18
C ALA A 192 -13.80 21.00 -13.18
N ASP A 193 -13.67 21.35 -14.46
CA ASP A 193 -14.15 20.70 -15.68
C ASP A 193 -13.25 19.56 -16.18
N MET A 194 -12.05 19.40 -15.60
CA MET A 194 -11.11 18.32 -15.92
C MET A 194 -10.99 17.32 -14.77
N GLU A 195 -10.59 16.09 -15.12
CA GLU A 195 -10.05 15.09 -14.19
C GLU A 195 -8.62 15.50 -13.78
N LEU A 196 -8.22 15.23 -12.53
CA LEU A 196 -6.89 15.56 -12.00
C LEU A 196 -6.11 14.31 -11.61
N GLU A 197 -4.95 14.11 -12.24
CA GLU A 197 -3.94 13.13 -11.85
C GLU A 197 -2.81 13.83 -11.09
N LEU A 198 -2.62 13.48 -9.82
CA LEU A 198 -1.53 14.01 -8.99
C LEU A 198 -0.45 12.95 -8.78
N PHE A 199 0.72 13.15 -9.36
CA PHE A 199 1.90 12.33 -9.09
C PHE A 199 2.67 12.93 -7.90
N LEU A 200 2.85 12.17 -6.82
CA LEU A 200 3.68 12.58 -5.68
C LEU A 200 5.03 11.85 -5.76
N LEU A 201 6.14 12.57 -5.94
CA LEU A 201 7.49 12.01 -5.99
C LEU A 201 8.23 12.42 -4.72
N THR A 202 8.61 11.47 -3.85
CA THR A 202 9.22 11.75 -2.52
C THR A 202 10.09 10.59 -2.02
N ASP A 203 11.07 10.88 -1.16
CA ASP A 203 11.84 9.89 -0.40
C ASP A 203 11.48 9.82 1.10
N GLY A 204 10.64 10.75 1.57
CA GLY A 204 10.56 11.11 2.99
C GLY A 204 9.36 10.55 3.75
N GLU A 205 9.34 10.84 5.04
CA GLU A 205 8.20 10.62 5.94
C GLU A 205 7.55 11.96 6.34
N ILE A 206 6.30 11.91 6.81
CA ILE A 206 5.66 13.05 7.50
C ILE A 206 5.07 12.60 8.84
N TRP A 207 5.05 13.53 9.78
CA TRP A 207 4.66 13.30 11.17
C TRP A 207 3.13 13.26 11.34
N ASP A 208 2.41 14.16 10.66
CA ASP A 208 0.95 14.22 10.68
C ASP A 208 0.36 13.67 9.37
N GLN A 209 0.29 12.34 9.31
CA GLN A 209 -0.39 11.64 8.21
C GLN A 209 -1.92 11.78 8.30
N ALA A 210 -2.48 11.87 9.52
CA ALA A 210 -3.91 11.83 9.77
C ALA A 210 -4.63 13.06 9.18
N SER A 211 -4.11 14.26 9.44
CA SER A 211 -4.66 15.50 8.86
C SER A 211 -4.54 15.52 7.34
N LEU A 212 -3.46 14.97 6.78
CA LEU A 212 -3.30 14.83 5.33
C LEU A 212 -4.41 13.95 4.75
N TYR A 213 -4.64 12.76 5.31
CA TYR A 213 -5.68 11.84 4.81
C TYR A 213 -7.10 12.40 4.97
N GLU A 214 -7.42 13.10 6.07
CA GLU A 214 -8.72 13.78 6.23
C GLU A 214 -8.93 14.84 5.13
N MET A 215 -7.92 15.69 4.91
CA MET A 215 -7.92 16.70 3.86
C MET A 215 -8.09 16.09 2.46
N MET A 216 -7.36 15.03 2.14
CA MET A 216 -7.48 14.30 0.87
C MET A 216 -8.89 13.72 0.69
N ASN A 217 -9.37 12.92 1.64
CA ASN A 217 -10.68 12.27 1.60
C ASN A 217 -11.81 13.29 1.37
N LYS A 218 -11.72 14.46 2.01
CA LYS A 218 -12.65 15.58 1.85
C LYS A 218 -12.66 16.16 0.42
N TYR A 219 -11.50 16.49 -0.15
CA TYR A 219 -11.42 17.04 -1.50
C TYR A 219 -11.83 16.02 -2.57
N ILE A 220 -11.47 14.75 -2.39
CA ILE A 220 -11.75 13.67 -3.34
C ILE A 220 -13.25 13.30 -3.32
N SER A 221 -13.86 13.26 -2.13
CA SER A 221 -15.33 13.13 -1.99
C SER A 221 -16.08 14.30 -2.63
N ALA A 222 -15.63 15.55 -2.39
CA ALA A 222 -16.23 16.74 -2.99
C ALA A 222 -16.10 16.78 -4.53
N SER A 223 -15.03 16.21 -5.07
CA SER A 223 -14.80 16.08 -6.52
C SER A 223 -15.61 14.96 -7.20
N LYS A 224 -16.38 14.15 -6.44
CA LYS A 224 -17.04 12.93 -6.94
C LYS A 224 -16.07 12.00 -7.69
N GLY A 225 -14.89 11.78 -7.10
CA GLY A 225 -13.85 10.91 -7.66
C GLY A 225 -13.26 11.41 -8.98
N ALA A 226 -13.19 12.74 -9.20
CA ALA A 226 -12.50 13.35 -10.35
C ALA A 226 -11.03 13.72 -10.04
N ILE A 227 -10.48 13.20 -8.93
CA ILE A 227 -9.10 13.37 -8.50
C ILE A 227 -8.54 11.97 -8.21
N ARG A 228 -7.33 11.68 -8.71
CA ARG A 228 -6.51 10.52 -8.33
C ARG A 228 -5.12 10.97 -7.90
N VAL A 229 -4.48 10.21 -7.02
CA VAL A 229 -3.12 10.47 -6.53
C VAL A 229 -2.26 9.21 -6.63
N PHE A 230 -1.11 9.32 -7.31
CA PHE A 230 -0.16 8.23 -7.52
C PHE A 230 1.21 8.55 -6.90
N PRO A 231 1.48 8.07 -5.67
CA PRO A 231 2.79 8.20 -5.04
C PRO A 231 3.86 7.31 -5.69
N LEU A 232 5.00 7.91 -5.99
CA LEU A 232 6.24 7.28 -6.41
C LEU A 232 7.29 7.51 -5.31
N GLY A 233 7.54 6.49 -4.51
CA GLY A 233 8.60 6.50 -3.50
C GLY A 233 9.97 6.31 -4.15
N ILE A 234 10.95 7.16 -3.82
CA ILE A 234 12.26 7.19 -4.46
C ILE A 234 13.36 6.80 -3.47
N GLY A 235 14.11 5.75 -3.83
CA GLY A 235 15.16 5.19 -2.99
C GLY A 235 14.63 4.19 -1.95
N SER A 236 15.56 3.62 -1.20
CA SER A 236 15.34 2.54 -0.23
C SER A 236 14.76 2.98 1.13
N ALA A 237 14.70 4.28 1.43
CA ALA A 237 14.32 4.81 2.74
C ALA A 237 12.86 5.32 2.83
N VAL A 238 12.05 5.14 1.78
CA VAL A 238 10.72 5.73 1.70
C VAL A 238 9.68 5.03 2.57
N SER A 239 8.84 5.82 3.25
CA SER A 239 7.77 5.31 4.09
C SER A 239 6.66 4.63 3.28
N HIS A 240 6.72 3.30 3.18
CA HIS A 240 5.69 2.49 2.54
C HIS A 240 4.28 2.78 3.09
N SER A 241 4.16 2.98 4.40
CA SER A 241 2.89 3.31 5.06
C SER A 241 2.30 4.64 4.56
N LEU A 242 3.15 5.67 4.41
CA LEU A 242 2.74 6.98 3.90
C LEU A 242 2.32 6.91 2.43
N ILE A 243 3.14 6.34 1.56
CA ILE A 243 2.84 6.33 0.12
C ILE A 243 1.60 5.47 -0.19
N GLU A 244 1.42 4.33 0.49
CA GLU A 244 0.20 3.54 0.34
C GLU A 244 -1.01 4.24 0.97
N GLY A 245 -0.85 4.96 2.09
CA GLY A 245 -1.91 5.77 2.71
C GLY A 245 -2.37 6.91 1.81
N VAL A 246 -1.44 7.68 1.25
CA VAL A 246 -1.71 8.75 0.27
C VAL A 246 -2.39 8.16 -0.97
N ALA A 247 -1.96 7.02 -1.49
CA ALA A 247 -2.63 6.36 -2.62
C ALA A 247 -4.08 5.95 -2.29
N ARG A 248 -4.30 5.38 -1.10
CA ARG A 248 -5.56 4.79 -0.64
C ARG A 248 -6.59 5.83 -0.17
N ALA A 249 -6.16 6.99 0.32
CA ALA A 249 -6.99 8.19 0.45
C ALA A 249 -7.19 8.86 -0.93
N GLY A 250 -6.14 8.77 -1.76
CA GLY A 250 -5.99 9.38 -3.08
C GLY A 250 -6.73 8.73 -4.24
N ASN A 251 -7.50 7.66 -4.04
CA ASN A 251 -8.12 6.88 -5.12
C ASN A 251 -7.15 6.42 -6.23
N GLY A 252 -5.88 6.20 -5.89
CA GLY A 252 -4.83 5.74 -6.80
C GLY A 252 -4.09 4.51 -6.25
N PHE A 253 -2.85 4.32 -6.70
CA PHE A 253 -1.94 3.28 -6.20
C PHE A 253 -0.52 3.84 -6.10
N ALA A 254 0.29 3.26 -5.20
CA ALA A 254 1.69 3.64 -5.01
C ALA A 254 2.63 2.68 -5.76
N GLN A 255 3.83 3.19 -6.11
CA GLN A 255 4.99 2.36 -6.46
C GLN A 255 6.25 2.91 -5.77
N THR A 256 7.28 2.08 -5.63
CA THR A 256 8.62 2.49 -5.16
C THR A 256 9.67 2.18 -6.22
N VAL A 257 10.79 2.91 -6.22
CA VAL A 257 11.95 2.68 -7.09
C VAL A 257 13.20 2.58 -6.23
N GLY A 258 13.75 1.38 -6.11
CA GLY A 258 15.02 1.15 -5.44
C GLY A 258 16.23 1.71 -6.22
N ASP A 259 17.34 1.95 -5.54
CA ASP A 259 18.52 2.67 -6.07
C ASP A 259 19.23 2.01 -7.27
N ASN A 260 18.89 0.76 -7.58
CA ASN A 260 19.37 -0.04 -8.73
C ASN A 260 18.21 -0.81 -9.43
N GLU A 261 16.97 -0.30 -9.37
CA GLU A 261 15.80 -0.96 -9.96
C GLU A 261 15.31 -0.25 -11.23
N LYS A 262 14.81 -1.02 -12.21
CA LYS A 262 14.25 -0.50 -13.48
C LYS A 262 13.07 0.44 -13.27
N MET A 263 13.36 1.74 -13.31
CA MET A 263 12.39 2.81 -13.07
C MET A 263 11.37 2.98 -14.19
N ASN A 264 11.78 2.82 -15.45
CA ASN A 264 10.97 3.12 -16.63
C ASN A 264 9.65 2.34 -16.64
N ASN A 265 9.69 1.01 -16.46
CA ASN A 265 8.50 0.16 -16.28
C ASN A 265 7.51 0.71 -15.24
N LYS A 266 8.01 1.18 -14.09
CA LYS A 266 7.16 1.63 -12.99
C LYS A 266 6.47 2.95 -13.34
N VAL A 267 7.26 3.94 -13.78
CA VAL A 267 6.81 5.25 -14.26
C VAL A 267 5.79 5.12 -15.39
N VAL A 268 6.09 4.31 -16.41
CA VAL A 268 5.21 4.06 -17.55
C VAL A 268 3.90 3.39 -17.13
N ARG A 269 3.92 2.40 -16.22
CA ARG A 269 2.69 1.79 -15.70
C ARG A 269 1.83 2.76 -14.88
N MET A 270 2.42 3.68 -14.12
CA MET A 270 1.65 4.74 -13.42
C MET A 270 0.99 5.71 -14.42
N LEU A 271 1.70 6.10 -15.48
CA LEU A 271 1.16 7.01 -16.49
C LEU A 271 0.11 6.34 -17.39
N LYS A 272 0.27 5.07 -17.77
CA LYS A 272 -0.80 4.27 -18.42
C LYS A 272 -2.07 4.27 -17.54
N ALA A 273 -1.91 4.08 -16.23
CA ALA A 273 -3.01 4.04 -15.27
C ALA A 273 -3.66 5.41 -15.02
N SER A 274 -2.92 6.52 -15.07
CA SER A 274 -3.48 7.87 -14.94
C SER A 274 -4.13 8.38 -16.22
N LEU A 275 -3.79 7.82 -17.38
CA LEU A 275 -4.46 8.09 -18.66
C LEU A 275 -5.67 7.16 -18.90
N THR A 276 -5.91 6.20 -18.00
CA THR A 276 -7.10 5.35 -18.03
C THR A 276 -8.32 6.16 -17.53
N PRO A 277 -9.46 6.20 -18.26
CA PRO A 277 -10.64 6.97 -17.85
C PRO A 277 -11.15 6.63 -16.44
N HIS A 278 -11.76 7.60 -15.74
CA HIS A 278 -12.33 7.35 -14.42
C HIS A 278 -13.59 6.49 -14.51
N VAL A 279 -13.43 5.20 -14.26
CA VAL A 279 -14.55 4.29 -13.98
C VAL A 279 -15.03 4.52 -12.55
N LYS A 280 -16.35 4.58 -12.37
CA LYS A 280 -17.03 4.91 -11.10
C LYS A 280 -18.08 3.86 -10.77
N ASP A 281 -18.70 4.00 -9.60
CA ASP A 281 -19.88 3.24 -9.19
C ASP A 281 -19.69 1.72 -9.32
N TYR A 282 -18.54 1.25 -8.80
CA TYR A 282 -18.20 -0.17 -8.78
C TYR A 282 -19.10 -0.93 -7.82
N VAL A 283 -19.72 -2.01 -8.30
CA VAL A 283 -20.62 -2.87 -7.53
C VAL A 283 -20.15 -4.32 -7.67
N LEU A 284 -20.15 -5.04 -6.55
CA LEU A 284 -19.98 -6.49 -6.52
C LEU A 284 -21.35 -7.15 -6.31
N GLU A 285 -21.66 -8.15 -7.14
CA GLU A 285 -22.90 -8.90 -7.09
C GLU A 285 -22.58 -10.40 -7.00
N VAL A 286 -23.28 -11.12 -6.10
CA VAL A 286 -23.08 -12.56 -5.91
C VAL A 286 -24.16 -13.31 -6.67
N LYS A 287 -23.74 -14.19 -7.58
CA LYS A 287 -24.63 -15.01 -8.41
C LYS A 287 -24.60 -16.47 -7.93
N TYR A 288 -25.77 -17.02 -7.66
CA TYR A 288 -25.93 -18.37 -7.13
C TYR A 288 -26.33 -19.39 -8.20
N GLY A 289 -26.17 -20.68 -7.88
CA GLY A 289 -26.73 -21.76 -8.70
C GLY A 289 -28.24 -21.92 -8.51
N ARG A 290 -28.94 -22.38 -9.54
CA ARG A 290 -30.35 -22.79 -9.48
C ARG A 290 -30.53 -23.93 -8.47
N GLU A 291 -31.58 -23.87 -7.65
CA GLU A 291 -31.96 -25.00 -6.79
C GLU A 291 -32.51 -26.15 -7.65
N PRO A 292 -32.18 -27.42 -7.35
CA PRO A 292 -32.91 -28.54 -7.94
C PRO A 292 -34.36 -28.46 -7.45
N ALA A 293 -35.30 -28.31 -8.39
CA ALA A 293 -36.70 -28.08 -8.08
C ALA A 293 -37.23 -29.15 -7.12
N ARG A 294 -37.95 -28.72 -6.07
CA ARG A 294 -38.75 -29.65 -5.28
C ARG A 294 -39.82 -30.24 -6.19
N THR A 295 -40.14 -31.51 -5.96
CA THR A 295 -40.88 -32.38 -6.86
C THR A 295 -42.20 -31.80 -7.38
N ALA A 296 -42.24 -31.51 -8.69
CA ALA A 296 -43.38 -31.53 -9.61
C ALA A 296 -44.67 -30.73 -9.29
N GLU A 297 -45.41 -30.40 -10.35
CA GLU A 297 -46.76 -29.82 -10.31
C GLU A 297 -46.87 -28.40 -9.75
N ASP A 298 -46.20 -27.46 -10.43
CA ASP A 298 -46.88 -26.30 -11.03
C ASP A 298 -46.07 -25.82 -12.25
N ASP A 299 -46.76 -25.60 -13.38
CA ASP A 299 -46.20 -25.03 -14.61
C ASP A 299 -46.52 -23.52 -14.66
N SER A 300 -45.64 -22.72 -15.29
CA SER A 300 -45.68 -21.24 -15.34
C SER A 300 -45.68 -20.51 -13.99
N ASP A 301 -44.50 -20.08 -13.51
CA ASP A 301 -44.02 -18.71 -13.83
C ASP A 301 -42.52 -18.51 -13.50
N ASP A 302 -41.88 -17.67 -14.31
CA ASP A 302 -40.52 -17.08 -14.25
C ASP A 302 -39.33 -17.83 -13.59
N ASP A 303 -38.42 -18.30 -14.46
CA ASP A 303 -37.17 -18.97 -14.15
C ASP A 303 -36.01 -17.99 -13.81
N PHE A 304 -36.16 -17.16 -12.76
CA PHE A 304 -35.20 -16.10 -12.40
C PHE A 304 -33.88 -16.59 -11.76
N GLU A 305 -32.73 -16.16 -12.29
CA GLU A 305 -31.43 -16.26 -11.61
C GLU A 305 -31.34 -15.26 -10.45
N ILE A 306 -30.98 -15.74 -9.25
CA ILE A 306 -30.83 -14.89 -8.06
C ILE A 306 -29.44 -14.26 -8.03
N ILE A 307 -29.40 -12.93 -8.18
CA ILE A 307 -28.23 -12.06 -8.09
C ILE A 307 -28.40 -11.16 -6.86
N GLU A 308 -27.56 -11.33 -5.84
CA GLU A 308 -27.60 -10.50 -4.63
C GLU A 308 -26.58 -9.37 -4.71
N LYS A 309 -27.06 -8.13 -4.67
CA LYS A 309 -26.21 -6.93 -4.55
C LYS A 309 -25.70 -6.80 -3.13
N VAL A 310 -24.38 -6.83 -2.98
CA VAL A 310 -23.70 -6.76 -1.68
C VAL A 310 -24.03 -5.47 -0.91
N MET A 311 -24.34 -4.38 -1.62
CA MET A 311 -24.62 -3.06 -1.04
C MET A 311 -26.07 -2.88 -0.54
N ASP A 312 -27.01 -3.75 -0.89
CA ASP A 312 -28.43 -3.53 -0.59
C ASP A 312 -28.78 -3.86 0.89
N ALA A 313 -27.83 -4.42 1.65
CA ALA A 313 -27.93 -4.74 3.07
C ALA A 313 -27.66 -3.55 4.04
N LEU A 314 -27.74 -2.30 3.57
CA LEU A 314 -27.37 -1.09 4.34
C LEU A 314 -28.49 -0.47 5.19
N ALA A 315 -29.71 -1.00 5.10
CA ALA A 315 -30.80 -0.66 6.01
C ALA A 315 -30.70 -1.51 7.28
N ILE A 316 -30.20 -0.92 8.36
CA ILE A 316 -29.99 -1.62 9.64
C ILE A 316 -31.18 -1.41 10.55
N ASP A 317 -31.73 -2.50 11.05
CA ASP A 317 -32.54 -2.50 12.25
C ASP A 317 -31.63 -2.26 13.48
N VAL A 318 -31.47 -0.97 13.85
CA VAL A 318 -31.02 -0.61 15.20
C VAL A 318 -32.21 -0.86 16.13
N PRO A 319 -32.14 -1.82 17.08
CA PRO A 319 -33.18 -1.97 18.08
C PRO A 319 -33.29 -0.68 18.88
N GLU A 320 -34.50 -0.12 19.01
CA GLU A 320 -34.67 1.00 19.93
C GLU A 320 -34.33 0.54 21.34
N SER A 321 -33.38 1.21 21.97
CA SER A 321 -33.09 1.07 23.40
C SER A 321 -34.16 1.79 24.24
N GLN A 322 -35.42 1.38 24.06
CA GLN A 322 -36.41 1.54 25.11
C GLN A 322 -35.99 0.62 26.28
N PRO A 323 -36.02 1.10 27.54
CA PRO A 323 -35.55 0.31 28.68
C PRO A 323 -36.55 -0.81 29.02
N GLY A 324 -36.32 -1.97 28.41
CA GLY A 324 -37.11 -3.20 28.59
C GLY A 324 -37.96 -3.55 27.37
N GLY A 325 -37.61 -4.64 26.69
CA GLY A 325 -38.28 -5.11 25.47
C GLY A 325 -37.84 -6.51 25.07
N ALA A 326 -38.21 -7.52 25.85
CA ALA A 326 -38.00 -8.93 25.52
C ALA A 326 -39.13 -9.46 24.60
N GLU A 327 -38.85 -10.57 23.91
CA GLU A 327 -39.83 -11.27 23.05
C GLU A 327 -41.03 -11.85 23.83
N PRO A 328 -42.17 -12.14 23.16
CA PRO A 328 -43.49 -12.15 23.79
C PRO A 328 -43.78 -13.40 24.64
N GLN A 329 -43.37 -13.37 25.91
CA GLN A 329 -43.94 -14.21 26.97
C GLN A 329 -44.33 -13.39 28.20
N ALA A 330 -45.56 -13.63 28.67
CA ALA A 330 -46.24 -12.95 29.79
C ALA A 330 -46.52 -11.44 29.62
N ARG A 331 -47.53 -10.97 30.36
CA ARG A 331 -48.02 -9.57 30.31
C ARG A 331 -46.97 -8.61 30.87
N ALA A 332 -46.62 -7.58 30.13
CA ALA A 332 -45.81 -6.48 30.64
C ALA A 332 -46.51 -5.81 31.85
N VAL A 333 -45.85 -5.86 33.01
CA VAL A 333 -46.22 -5.03 34.17
C VAL A 333 -45.70 -3.62 33.89
N PRO A 334 -46.49 -2.55 34.07
CA PRO A 334 -45.99 -1.19 33.88
C PRO A 334 -44.84 -0.92 34.85
N ASN A 335 -43.71 -0.42 34.33
CA ASN A 335 -42.59 0.03 35.16
C ASN A 335 -43.10 1.04 36.19
N LYS A 336 -43.00 0.68 37.47
CA LYS A 336 -43.43 1.56 38.57
C LYS A 336 -42.58 2.84 38.55
N PRO A 337 -43.16 4.01 38.86
CA PRO A 337 -42.37 5.20 39.14
C PRO A 337 -41.36 4.89 40.25
N ILE A 338 -40.07 5.05 39.96
CA ILE A 338 -39.00 4.97 40.96
C ILE A 338 -39.17 6.20 41.87
N SER A 339 -39.07 6.00 43.18
CA SER A 339 -39.16 7.12 44.13
C SER A 339 -37.96 8.05 43.93
N LEU A 340 -38.20 9.36 43.85
CA LEU A 340 -37.14 10.38 43.92
C LEU A 340 -36.53 10.50 45.33
N PHE A 341 -37.07 9.76 46.30
CA PHE A 341 -36.55 9.66 47.66
C PHE A 341 -36.77 8.22 48.16
N ASP A 342 -35.71 7.42 48.12
CA ASP A 342 -35.70 6.07 48.68
C ASP A 342 -34.97 6.08 50.02
N THR A 343 -35.69 5.78 51.11
CA THR A 343 -35.12 5.75 52.47
C THR A 343 -34.24 4.54 52.76
N SER A 344 -34.08 3.63 51.79
CA SER A 344 -33.16 2.50 51.84
C SER A 344 -31.96 2.66 50.91
N ALA A 345 -31.90 3.73 50.11
CA ALA A 345 -30.71 4.09 49.34
C ALA A 345 -29.65 4.70 50.28
N ASP A 346 -28.51 4.03 50.37
CA ASP A 346 -27.31 4.58 51.02
C ASP A 346 -26.70 5.68 50.12
N VAL A 347 -26.52 6.87 50.69
CA VAL A 347 -25.94 8.04 50.00
C VAL A 347 -24.41 8.06 50.01
N ASP A 348 -23.77 7.28 50.87
CA ASP A 348 -22.32 7.12 50.93
C ASP A 348 -21.84 5.83 50.24
N ALA A 349 -22.76 4.99 49.75
CA ALA A 349 -22.42 3.85 48.90
C ALA A 349 -21.90 4.31 47.53
N GLU A 350 -20.78 3.74 47.08
CA GLU A 350 -20.25 3.98 45.73
C GLU A 350 -21.31 3.59 44.69
N MET A 351 -21.60 4.49 43.74
CA MET A 351 -22.56 4.22 42.68
C MET A 351 -22.13 2.99 41.88
N THR A 352 -22.85 1.89 42.05
CA THR A 352 -22.60 0.65 41.33
C THR A 352 -22.80 0.88 39.84
N ASP A 353 -21.71 0.90 39.08
CA ASP A 353 -21.76 1.02 37.63
C ASP A 353 -22.59 -0.13 37.04
N ALA A 354 -23.47 0.20 36.11
CA ALA A 354 -24.43 -0.72 35.50
C ALA A 354 -23.77 -1.76 34.56
N SER A 355 -22.44 -1.77 34.49
CA SER A 355 -21.61 -2.53 33.54
C SER A 355 -21.04 -3.84 34.08
N LEU A 356 -21.16 -4.13 35.40
CA LEU A 356 -20.60 -5.30 36.07
C LEU A 356 -21.37 -6.60 35.77
N GLY A 357 -21.41 -6.99 34.49
CA GLY A 357 -22.07 -8.18 33.99
C GLY A 357 -21.40 -8.76 32.75
N SER A 358 -20.55 -9.78 32.95
CA SER A 358 -19.87 -10.59 31.93
C SER A 358 -18.75 -9.92 31.11
N SER A 359 -17.84 -10.76 30.61
CA SER A 359 -16.62 -10.39 29.89
C SER A 359 -16.92 -9.63 28.59
N ALA A 360 -16.08 -8.63 28.28
CA ALA A 360 -16.16 -7.73 27.12
C ALA A 360 -17.44 -6.88 26.97
N SER A 361 -18.48 -7.10 27.77
CA SER A 361 -19.77 -6.37 27.72
C SER A 361 -19.65 -4.91 28.20
N GLY A 362 -18.97 -4.70 29.33
CA GLY A 362 -19.05 -3.45 30.10
C GLY A 362 -18.77 -2.17 29.32
N LYS A 363 -17.62 -2.07 28.62
CA LYS A 363 -17.18 -0.85 27.91
C LYS A 363 -18.18 -0.35 26.87
N TYR A 364 -18.97 -1.23 26.25
CA TYR A 364 -19.90 -0.86 25.17
C TYR A 364 -21.38 -1.05 25.55
N SER A 365 -21.67 -1.24 26.83
CA SER A 365 -23.03 -1.43 27.35
C SER A 365 -23.96 -0.23 27.07
N HIS A 366 -23.42 0.99 27.00
CA HIS A 366 -24.14 2.21 26.61
C HIS A 366 -24.33 2.38 25.09
N VAL A 367 -23.70 1.53 24.28
CA VAL A 367 -23.67 1.68 22.81
C VAL A 367 -24.80 0.85 22.19
N PRO A 368 -25.77 1.45 21.46
CA PRO A 368 -26.88 0.71 20.88
C PRO A 368 -26.42 -0.48 20.03
N PRO A 369 -27.07 -1.66 20.13
CA PRO A 369 -26.78 -2.77 19.23
C PRO A 369 -27.08 -2.41 17.78
N VAL A 370 -26.35 -3.04 16.86
CA VAL A 370 -26.41 -2.80 15.41
C VAL A 370 -26.39 -4.19 14.78
N SER A 371 -27.37 -4.53 13.94
CA SER A 371 -27.36 -5.84 13.25
C SER A 371 -26.23 -5.90 12.23
N GLU A 372 -25.57 -7.06 12.13
CA GLU A 372 -24.50 -7.28 11.16
C GLU A 372 -25.05 -7.37 9.73
N PRO A 373 -24.33 -6.86 8.71
CA PRO A 373 -24.74 -7.00 7.33
C PRO A 373 -24.54 -8.43 6.85
N LYS A 374 -25.49 -8.99 6.09
CA LYS A 374 -25.39 -10.37 5.56
C LYS A 374 -24.13 -10.59 4.70
N PHE A 375 -23.66 -9.52 4.07
CA PHE A 375 -22.43 -9.44 3.31
C PHE A 375 -21.61 -8.26 3.84
N LEU A 376 -20.49 -8.53 4.50
CA LEU A 376 -19.54 -7.47 4.88
C LEU A 376 -18.44 -7.42 3.82
N GLN A 377 -18.53 -6.42 2.95
CA GLN A 377 -17.53 -6.18 1.90
C GLN A 377 -16.32 -5.41 2.43
N ALA A 378 -15.13 -5.83 2.01
CA ALA A 378 -13.88 -5.14 2.28
C ALA A 378 -13.00 -5.15 1.00
N PRO A 379 -12.60 -4.01 0.42
CA PRO A 379 -13.02 -2.66 0.77
C PRO A 379 -14.52 -2.43 0.55
N PHE A 380 -15.15 -1.67 1.44
CA PHE A 380 -16.58 -1.38 1.38
C PHE A 380 -16.95 -0.60 0.12
N ASN A 381 -16.17 0.43 -0.22
CA ASN A 381 -16.22 1.06 -1.54
C ASN A 381 -15.05 0.53 -2.37
N ILE A 382 -15.31 -0.14 -3.49
CA ILE A 382 -14.25 -0.65 -4.37
C ILE A 382 -13.51 0.55 -4.99
N PRO A 383 -12.18 0.67 -4.80
CA PRO A 383 -11.40 1.79 -5.33
C PRO A 383 -11.23 1.67 -6.85
N PRO A 384 -10.81 2.75 -7.55
CA PRO A 384 -10.55 2.70 -8.99
C PRO A 384 -9.60 1.56 -9.40
N LEU A 385 -10.00 0.83 -10.43
CA LEU A 385 -9.29 -0.35 -10.90
C LEU A 385 -8.32 0.03 -12.03
N PHE A 386 -7.02 -0.15 -11.79
CA PHE A 386 -5.96 0.23 -12.73
C PHE A 386 -5.38 -0.97 -13.47
N PRO A 387 -5.02 -0.84 -14.77
CA PRO A 387 -4.16 -1.79 -15.44
C PRO A 387 -2.89 -2.11 -14.63
N PHE A 388 -2.38 -3.35 -14.74
CA PHE A 388 -1.21 -3.88 -14.03
C PHE A 388 -1.33 -3.97 -12.49
N SER A 389 -2.21 -3.20 -11.85
CA SER A 389 -2.44 -3.25 -10.39
C SER A 389 -3.36 -4.41 -10.02
N ARG A 390 -3.00 -5.22 -9.02
CA ARG A 390 -3.89 -6.26 -8.48
C ARG A 390 -4.90 -5.61 -7.54
N THR A 391 -6.18 -5.85 -7.79
CA THR A 391 -7.24 -5.58 -6.81
C THR A 391 -7.77 -6.88 -6.24
N SER A 392 -7.98 -6.90 -4.92
CA SER A 392 -8.67 -7.97 -4.20
C SER A 392 -9.84 -7.37 -3.43
N VAL A 393 -11.02 -7.98 -3.57
CA VAL A 393 -12.25 -7.63 -2.84
C VAL A 393 -12.71 -8.87 -2.08
N TYR A 394 -13.05 -8.66 -0.83
CA TYR A 394 -13.43 -9.71 0.11
C TYR A 394 -14.89 -9.56 0.53
N LEU A 395 -15.56 -10.67 0.76
CA LEU A 395 -16.87 -10.75 1.40
C LEU A 395 -16.77 -11.70 2.60
N LEU A 396 -17.00 -11.21 3.81
CA LEU A 396 -17.42 -12.07 4.91
C LEU A 396 -18.91 -12.35 4.74
N LEU A 397 -19.27 -13.63 4.66
CA LEU A 397 -20.64 -14.08 4.42
C LEU A 397 -21.24 -14.51 5.76
N SER A 398 -22.38 -13.96 6.16
CA SER A 398 -22.99 -14.32 7.45
C SER A 398 -23.43 -15.79 7.47
N PRO A 399 -23.53 -16.43 8.66
CA PRO A 399 -24.03 -17.80 8.82
C PRO A 399 -25.41 -18.07 8.19
N GLU A 400 -26.25 -17.05 8.00
CA GLU A 400 -27.55 -17.18 7.32
C GLU A 400 -27.40 -17.57 5.84
N THR A 401 -26.32 -17.12 5.19
CA THR A 401 -26.10 -17.27 3.74
C THR A 401 -25.79 -18.71 3.32
N THR A 402 -25.48 -19.63 4.25
CA THR A 402 -24.99 -20.98 3.92
C THR A 402 -26.02 -21.86 3.22
N GLN A 403 -27.28 -21.44 3.15
CA GLN A 403 -28.34 -22.12 2.41
C GLN A 403 -28.01 -22.24 0.90
N ARG A 404 -27.20 -21.34 0.35
CA ARG A 404 -26.78 -21.36 -1.07
C ARG A 404 -25.27 -21.24 -1.22
N THR A 405 -24.74 -21.80 -2.30
CA THR A 405 -23.31 -21.72 -2.67
C THR A 405 -23.16 -20.75 -3.86
N PRO A 406 -22.34 -19.68 -3.73
CA PRO A 406 -22.01 -18.81 -4.85
C PRO A 406 -21.43 -19.61 -6.02
N LYS A 407 -21.97 -19.39 -7.23
CA LYS A 407 -21.49 -19.95 -8.50
C LYS A 407 -20.44 -19.03 -9.13
N SER A 408 -20.72 -17.73 -9.08
CA SER A 408 -19.89 -16.69 -9.66
C SER A 408 -20.09 -15.37 -8.91
N VAL A 409 -19.16 -14.44 -9.14
CA VAL A 409 -19.23 -13.06 -8.65
C VAL A 409 -19.09 -12.13 -9.84
N ILE A 410 -20.03 -11.20 -9.98
CA ILE A 410 -20.05 -10.21 -11.06
C ILE A 410 -19.52 -8.89 -10.50
N LEU A 411 -18.51 -8.34 -11.15
CA LEU A 411 -17.98 -7.01 -10.87
C LEU A 411 -18.45 -6.05 -11.97
N ARG A 412 -19.28 -5.07 -11.59
CA ARG A 412 -19.78 -4.00 -12.45
C ARG A 412 -19.04 -2.69 -12.16
N GLY A 413 -18.98 -1.80 -13.14
CA GLY A 413 -18.56 -0.40 -12.99
C GLY A 413 -19.02 0.45 -14.17
N THR A 414 -19.02 1.77 -14.02
CA THR A 414 -19.53 2.72 -15.04
C THR A 414 -18.42 3.61 -15.57
N SER A 415 -18.24 3.64 -16.90
CA SER A 415 -17.27 4.52 -17.57
C SER A 415 -17.94 5.55 -18.48
N ILE A 416 -17.21 6.57 -18.93
CA ILE A 416 -17.69 7.52 -19.95
C ILE A 416 -18.01 6.87 -21.31
N HIS A 417 -17.57 5.64 -21.53
CA HIS A 417 -17.83 4.85 -22.75
C HIS A 417 -18.96 3.83 -22.57
N GLY A 418 -19.57 3.74 -21.38
CA GLY A 418 -20.62 2.77 -21.05
C GLY A 418 -20.30 1.92 -19.82
N PRO A 419 -21.20 0.98 -19.46
CA PRO A 419 -20.98 0.05 -18.36
C PRO A 419 -19.88 -0.97 -18.70
N LEU A 420 -19.19 -1.42 -17.65
CA LEU A 420 -18.18 -2.47 -17.67
C LEU A 420 -18.65 -3.61 -16.76
N GLU A 421 -18.38 -4.86 -17.17
CA GLU A 421 -18.82 -6.05 -16.46
C GLU A 421 -17.75 -7.16 -16.55
N LEU A 422 -17.57 -7.91 -15.46
CA LEU A 422 -16.71 -9.08 -15.38
C LEU A 422 -17.33 -10.13 -14.45
N GLU A 423 -17.80 -11.25 -15.01
CA GLU A 423 -18.19 -12.43 -14.23
C GLU A 423 -16.95 -13.29 -13.92
N ILE A 424 -16.76 -13.65 -12.65
CA ILE A 424 -15.65 -14.47 -12.15
C ILE A 424 -16.22 -15.74 -11.52
N PRO A 425 -15.91 -16.96 -12.00
CA PRO A 425 -16.40 -18.20 -11.41
C PRO A 425 -15.77 -18.45 -10.03
N VAL A 426 -16.57 -18.94 -9.09
CA VAL A 426 -16.14 -19.21 -7.70
C VAL A 426 -15.59 -20.62 -7.57
N THR A 427 -14.34 -20.73 -7.11
CA THR A 427 -13.72 -22.00 -6.71
C THR A 427 -13.91 -22.21 -5.20
N VAL A 428 -14.63 -23.26 -4.80
CA VAL A 428 -14.77 -23.62 -3.38
C VAL A 428 -13.55 -24.40 -2.92
N LEU A 429 -12.96 -24.02 -1.78
CA LEU A 429 -11.88 -24.78 -1.16
C LEU A 429 -12.43 -26.00 -0.42
N ALA A 430 -11.84 -27.17 -0.67
CA ALA A 430 -12.18 -28.41 0.05
C ALA A 430 -11.65 -28.44 1.49
N GLU A 431 -10.49 -27.83 1.72
CA GLU A 431 -9.90 -27.65 3.06
C GLU A 431 -10.51 -26.41 3.74
N LYS A 432 -10.87 -26.54 5.02
CA LYS A 432 -11.30 -25.40 5.85
C LYS A 432 -10.10 -24.52 6.21
N GLY A 433 -10.28 -23.22 6.27
CA GLY A 433 -9.19 -22.26 6.50
C GLY A 433 -9.64 -20.96 7.18
N GLN A 434 -8.66 -20.17 7.62
CA GLN A 434 -8.86 -18.87 8.27
C GLN A 434 -8.28 -17.71 7.45
N THR A 435 -7.61 -17.99 6.32
CA THR A 435 -6.71 -17.03 5.67
C THR A 435 -7.49 -15.93 4.96
N ILE A 436 -8.53 -16.30 4.20
CA ILE A 436 -9.39 -15.34 3.51
C ILE A 436 -10.24 -14.59 4.53
N HIS A 437 -10.68 -15.26 5.60
CA HIS A 437 -11.38 -14.62 6.72
C HIS A 437 -10.52 -13.53 7.40
N GLN A 438 -9.26 -13.85 7.73
CA GLN A 438 -8.31 -12.92 8.34
C GLN A 438 -7.95 -11.75 7.42
N LEU A 439 -7.75 -12.00 6.12
CA LEU A 439 -7.50 -10.94 5.13
C LEU A 439 -8.71 -10.00 4.99
N ALA A 440 -9.93 -10.55 4.93
CA ALA A 440 -11.17 -9.78 4.87
C ALA A 440 -11.37 -8.93 6.13
N ALA A 441 -11.24 -9.54 7.32
CA ALA A 441 -11.35 -8.84 8.60
C ALA A 441 -10.28 -7.76 8.76
N LYS A 442 -9.01 -8.03 8.40
CA LYS A 442 -7.94 -7.02 8.41
C LYS A 442 -8.22 -5.86 7.47
N LYS A 443 -8.79 -6.14 6.29
CA LYS A 443 -9.16 -5.09 5.32
C LYS A 443 -10.32 -4.23 5.84
N ALA A 444 -11.32 -4.83 6.48
CA ALA A 444 -12.45 -4.12 7.09
C ALA A 444 -12.05 -3.29 8.31
N VAL A 445 -11.25 -3.85 9.23
CA VAL A 445 -10.71 -3.14 10.41
C VAL A 445 -9.88 -1.92 9.99
N LEU A 446 -9.01 -2.07 8.98
CA LEU A 446 -8.25 -0.94 8.43
C LEU A 446 -9.15 0.17 7.89
N GLU A 447 -10.25 -0.15 7.20
CA GLU A 447 -11.18 0.90 6.74
C GLU A 447 -11.86 1.62 7.91
N LEU A 448 -12.26 0.92 8.97
CA LEU A 448 -12.87 1.52 10.17
C LEU A 448 -11.91 2.47 10.89
N GLU A 449 -10.63 2.11 10.95
CA GLU A 449 -9.54 2.95 11.48
C GLU A 449 -9.29 4.22 10.66
N GLU A 450 -9.52 4.14 9.34
CA GLU A 450 -9.35 5.23 8.36
C GLU A 450 -10.59 6.14 8.20
N GLY A 451 -11.64 5.95 9.00
CA GLY A 451 -12.88 6.73 8.87
C GLY A 451 -13.84 6.24 7.77
N ARG A 452 -13.73 4.97 7.37
CA ARG A 452 -14.44 4.34 6.24
C ARG A 452 -15.05 2.99 6.67
N GLY A 453 -15.60 2.25 5.70
CA GLY A 453 -16.29 0.99 5.94
C GLY A 453 -17.80 1.17 6.13
N TRP A 454 -18.50 0.03 6.24
CA TRP A 454 -19.96 -0.07 6.14
C TRP A 454 -20.73 0.81 7.13
N ILE A 455 -20.29 0.86 8.39
CA ILE A 455 -20.98 1.57 9.48
C ILE A 455 -21.06 3.10 9.27
N TYR A 456 -20.18 3.69 8.44
CA TYR A 456 -20.21 5.12 8.09
C TYR A 456 -21.26 5.48 7.01
N GLN A 457 -21.77 4.46 6.30
CA GLN A 457 -22.80 4.57 5.25
C GLN A 457 -24.12 3.89 5.64
N ALA A 458 -24.11 3.13 6.73
CA ALA A 458 -25.27 2.51 7.36
C ALA A 458 -26.39 3.52 7.69
N LYS A 459 -27.62 3.13 7.39
CA LYS A 459 -28.83 3.91 7.66
C LYS A 459 -29.72 3.22 8.68
N ASP A 460 -30.37 4.02 9.51
CA ASP A 460 -31.42 3.57 10.42
C ASP A 460 -32.68 3.21 9.63
N ALA A 461 -33.06 1.93 9.61
CA ALA A 461 -34.22 1.42 8.88
C ALA A 461 -35.57 1.94 9.42
N LYS A 462 -35.62 2.38 10.68
CA LYS A 462 -36.84 2.84 11.37
C LYS A 462 -36.90 4.35 11.56
N GLY A 463 -35.81 5.06 11.27
CA GLY A 463 -35.72 6.51 11.40
C GLY A 463 -36.38 7.28 10.25
N PRO A 464 -37.12 8.38 10.52
CA PRO A 464 -37.74 9.18 9.46
C PRO A 464 -36.66 9.73 8.51
N ASN A 465 -36.86 9.43 7.22
CA ASN A 465 -35.97 9.74 6.09
C ASN A 465 -34.60 9.03 6.09
N GLY A 466 -34.43 7.91 6.81
CA GLY A 466 -33.27 7.01 6.65
C GLY A 466 -31.91 7.67 6.88
N LYS A 467 -31.80 8.45 7.97
CA LYS A 467 -30.56 9.13 8.37
C LYS A 467 -29.42 8.13 8.64
N LEU A 468 -28.18 8.58 8.43
CA LEU A 468 -26.99 7.77 8.73
C LEU A 468 -26.82 7.60 10.24
N LEU A 469 -26.30 6.46 10.68
CA LEU A 469 -26.08 6.14 12.10
C LEU A 469 -25.23 7.23 12.81
N LYS A 470 -24.22 7.77 12.12
CA LYS A 470 -23.36 8.87 12.62
C LYS A 470 -24.15 10.14 12.93
N ASP A 471 -25.18 10.45 12.14
CA ASP A 471 -26.01 11.66 12.29
C ASP A 471 -27.04 11.49 13.41
N LYS A 472 -27.41 10.24 13.74
CA LYS A 472 -28.30 9.88 14.87
C LYS A 472 -27.54 9.80 16.19
N PHE A 473 -26.31 9.30 16.20
CA PHE A 473 -25.53 8.98 17.40
C PHE A 473 -24.20 9.74 17.52
N LEU A 474 -24.20 11.05 17.21
CA LEU A 474 -23.01 11.92 17.18
C LEU A 474 -21.98 11.67 18.31
N GLY A 475 -22.43 11.52 19.56
CA GLY A 475 -21.58 11.30 20.74
C GLY A 475 -21.33 9.84 21.15
N ARG A 476 -21.83 8.84 20.41
CA ARG A 476 -21.55 7.40 20.63
C ARG A 476 -21.03 6.69 19.37
N PHE A 477 -21.02 7.36 18.21
CA PHE A 477 -20.66 6.75 16.93
C PHE A 477 -19.17 6.33 16.86
N SER A 478 -18.28 7.05 17.55
CA SER A 478 -16.90 6.61 17.81
C SER A 478 -16.84 5.20 18.40
N ASP A 479 -17.67 4.96 19.41
CA ASP A 479 -17.70 3.74 20.21
C ASP A 479 -18.40 2.61 19.43
N MET A 480 -19.34 2.96 18.53
CA MET A 480 -19.95 2.03 17.58
C MET A 480 -18.92 1.52 16.56
N VAL A 481 -18.07 2.40 16.02
CA VAL A 481 -16.96 2.06 15.12
C VAL A 481 -15.91 1.22 15.85
N GLU A 482 -15.51 1.63 17.06
CA GLU A 482 -14.54 0.88 17.86
C GLU A 482 -15.06 -0.52 18.20
N ARG A 483 -16.32 -0.66 18.66
CA ARG A 483 -16.92 -1.96 18.96
C ARG A 483 -16.94 -2.87 17.74
N GLU A 484 -17.25 -2.36 16.55
CA GLU A 484 -17.24 -3.14 15.31
C GLU A 484 -15.82 -3.59 14.92
N ALA A 485 -14.84 -2.71 15.01
CA ALA A 485 -13.43 -3.07 14.76
C ALA A 485 -12.92 -4.11 15.78
N VAL A 486 -13.28 -3.96 17.06
CA VAL A 486 -12.97 -4.92 18.13
C VAL A 486 -13.67 -6.26 17.90
N ARG A 487 -14.93 -6.27 17.48
CA ARG A 487 -15.68 -7.50 17.13
C ARG A 487 -14.97 -8.27 16.03
N LEU A 488 -14.59 -7.60 14.94
CA LEU A 488 -13.86 -8.22 13.82
C LEU A 488 -12.47 -8.72 14.23
N GLY A 489 -11.72 -7.90 14.97
CA GLY A 489 -10.37 -8.25 15.45
C GLY A 489 -10.37 -9.45 16.41
N VAL A 490 -11.35 -9.54 17.32
CA VAL A 490 -11.49 -10.67 18.24
C VAL A 490 -12.04 -11.91 17.52
N ALA A 491 -13.08 -11.79 16.70
CA ALA A 491 -13.71 -12.93 16.03
C ALA A 491 -12.78 -13.65 15.05
N PHE A 492 -11.97 -12.89 14.30
CA PHE A 492 -11.07 -13.44 13.28
C PHE A 492 -9.59 -13.47 13.68
N GLN A 493 -9.26 -13.07 14.92
CA GLN A 493 -7.89 -13.00 15.44
C GLN A 493 -6.99 -12.12 14.58
N VAL A 494 -7.32 -10.82 14.52
CA VAL A 494 -6.62 -9.80 13.75
C VAL A 494 -6.29 -8.59 14.62
N GLY A 495 -5.03 -8.14 14.57
CA GLY A 495 -4.56 -6.94 15.25
C GLY A 495 -4.81 -5.65 14.44
N GLY A 496 -4.95 -4.54 15.17
CA GLY A 496 -5.19 -3.19 14.65
C GLY A 496 -5.08 -2.14 15.76
N LYS A 497 -5.48 -0.90 15.48
CA LYS A 497 -5.49 0.25 16.42
C LYS A 497 -6.18 -0.05 17.76
N TRP A 498 -7.21 -0.90 17.74
CA TRP A 498 -8.03 -1.26 18.91
C TRP A 498 -7.88 -2.74 19.34
N CYS A 499 -7.08 -3.54 18.62
CA CYS A 499 -6.88 -4.96 18.92
C CYS A 499 -5.39 -5.31 18.95
N SER A 500 -4.90 -5.82 20.08
CA SER A 500 -3.50 -6.19 20.27
C SER A 500 -3.38 -7.60 20.82
N PHE A 501 -2.42 -8.37 20.29
CA PHE A 501 -2.01 -9.64 20.89
C PHE A 501 -1.14 -9.37 22.12
N VAL A 502 -1.35 -10.14 23.19
CA VAL A 502 -0.52 -10.08 24.40
C VAL A 502 0.02 -11.48 24.70
N ALA A 503 1.35 -11.60 24.74
CA ALA A 503 2.00 -12.80 25.25
C ALA A 503 1.82 -12.89 26.77
N VAL A 504 1.50 -14.09 27.27
CA VAL A 504 1.28 -14.35 28.70
C VAL A 504 2.17 -15.52 29.11
N GLU A 505 3.08 -15.29 30.08
CA GLU A 505 3.86 -16.35 30.71
C GLU A 505 2.91 -17.22 31.55
N ASN A 506 2.82 -18.52 31.27
CA ASN A 506 2.08 -19.45 32.13
C ASN A 506 2.94 -19.74 33.37
N GLY A 507 2.55 -19.24 34.54
CA GLY A 507 3.37 -19.21 35.75
C GLY A 507 3.76 -20.55 36.41
N ASN A 508 3.57 -21.69 35.75
CA ASN A 508 3.74 -23.03 36.34
C ASN A 508 5.17 -23.61 36.25
N GLU A 509 6.15 -22.89 35.72
CA GLU A 509 7.54 -23.39 35.56
C GLU A 509 8.55 -22.77 36.55
N ARG A 510 8.08 -22.09 37.61
CA ARG A 510 8.96 -21.48 38.63
C ARG A 510 9.06 -22.24 39.97
N GLU A 511 8.45 -23.42 40.09
CA GLU A 511 8.55 -24.30 41.27
C GLU A 511 9.25 -25.65 40.99
N SER A 512 10.44 -25.63 40.40
CA SER A 512 11.34 -26.81 40.39
C SER A 512 12.84 -26.52 40.29
N ALA A 513 13.25 -25.25 40.10
CA ALA A 513 14.66 -24.85 40.17
C ALA A 513 15.07 -24.60 41.63
N GLN A 514 15.69 -25.59 42.28
CA GLN A 514 16.34 -25.40 43.58
C GLN A 514 17.44 -24.33 43.47
N GLU A 515 17.53 -23.43 44.46
CA GLU A 515 18.61 -22.44 44.56
C GLU A 515 19.98 -23.10 44.79
N THR A 516 20.62 -23.50 43.70
CA THR A 516 22.05 -23.83 43.69
C THR A 516 22.84 -22.51 43.67
N THR A 517 23.03 -21.94 44.86
CA THR A 517 23.77 -20.68 45.08
C THR A 517 25.10 -20.67 44.31
N PRO A 518 25.37 -19.68 43.43
CA PRO A 518 26.63 -19.58 42.71
C PRO A 518 27.82 -19.50 43.66
N ALA A 519 28.79 -20.40 43.48
CA ALA A 519 30.01 -20.41 44.29
C ALA A 519 30.81 -19.11 44.06
N GLN A 520 31.21 -18.45 45.16
CA GLN A 520 31.94 -17.18 45.09
C GLN A 520 33.32 -17.37 44.45
N VAL A 521 33.60 -16.63 43.38
CA VAL A 521 34.96 -16.47 42.85
C VAL A 521 35.78 -15.66 43.86
N PRO A 522 36.93 -16.15 44.37
CA PRO A 522 37.63 -15.51 45.47
C PRO A 522 38.49 -14.33 45.01
N ASP A 523 37.97 -13.11 45.15
CA ASP A 523 38.77 -11.90 44.94
C ASP A 523 39.86 -11.75 46.01
N LYS A 524 41.11 -11.58 45.56
CA LYS A 524 42.32 -11.54 46.39
C LYS A 524 42.82 -10.11 46.58
N ASN A 525 42.12 -9.31 47.38
CA ASN A 525 42.80 -8.30 48.21
C ASN A 525 42.00 -7.83 49.42
N LYS A 526 42.56 -8.05 50.63
CA LYS A 526 42.03 -7.46 51.87
C LYS A 526 43.17 -7.06 52.81
N LYS A 527 43.53 -5.77 52.78
CA LYS A 527 44.31 -5.10 53.82
C LYS A 527 43.40 -4.10 54.55
N THR A 528 42.64 -4.55 55.55
CA THR A 528 43.02 -4.62 56.98
C THR A 528 42.99 -3.28 57.72
N ARG A 529 41.91 -3.06 58.49
CA ARG A 529 41.78 -2.38 59.82
C ARG A 529 40.41 -1.70 59.95
N LYS A 530 39.82 -1.54 61.15
CA LYS A 530 39.81 -2.40 62.37
C LYS A 530 38.70 -1.90 63.31
N GLY A 531 37.84 -2.79 63.79
CA GLY A 531 36.77 -2.47 64.77
C GLY A 531 35.55 -1.75 64.17
N GLY A 532 34.37 -1.82 64.81
CA GLY A 532 34.01 -2.67 65.94
C GLY A 532 32.70 -2.27 66.65
N VAL A 533 32.21 -3.18 67.50
CA VAL A 533 31.04 -3.06 68.41
C VAL A 533 29.66 -3.16 67.76
N ASP A 534 28.81 -3.98 68.38
CA ASP A 534 27.42 -4.32 68.03
C ASP A 534 26.41 -3.28 68.55
N THR A 535 25.19 -3.23 67.98
CA THR A 535 23.96 -3.67 68.68
C THR A 535 22.65 -3.58 67.86
N ARG A 536 22.05 -4.76 67.64
CA ARG A 536 20.61 -5.18 67.75
C ARG A 536 19.39 -4.24 67.55
N ALA A 537 18.30 -4.90 67.12
CA ALA A 537 16.87 -4.51 67.04
C ALA A 537 16.48 -3.62 65.84
N LEU A 538 15.46 -3.90 64.99
CA LEU A 538 14.22 -4.72 64.99
C LEU A 538 12.99 -4.18 65.78
N SER A 539 12.15 -3.40 65.08
CA SER A 539 10.66 -3.31 65.20
C SER A 539 10.17 -2.27 64.16
N ILE A 540 9.32 -2.57 63.16
CA ILE A 540 7.87 -2.90 63.16
C ILE A 540 6.95 -1.64 63.14
N SER A 541 5.84 -1.75 62.38
CA SER A 541 4.63 -0.91 62.31
C SER A 541 4.72 0.57 61.88
N SER A 542 4.20 0.84 60.69
CA SER A 542 3.35 1.99 60.34
C SER A 542 2.00 1.95 61.08
N GLU A 543 1.25 3.04 61.33
CA GLU A 543 1.50 4.49 61.08
C GLU A 543 1.33 5.30 62.41
N PRO A 544 0.26 6.08 62.78
CA PRO A 544 -0.85 6.71 62.04
C PRO A 544 -1.07 8.24 62.25
N LEU A 545 -1.64 8.88 61.22
CA LEU A 545 -2.60 10.02 61.27
C LEU A 545 -2.14 11.50 61.41
N ALA A 546 -2.87 12.35 60.67
CA ALA A 546 -3.42 13.66 61.04
C ALA A 546 -2.62 15.00 60.91
N ARG A 547 -3.07 15.79 59.92
CA ARG A 547 -3.45 17.24 59.96
C ARG A 547 -2.45 18.36 60.35
N MET A 548 -2.31 19.28 59.38
CA MET A 548 -2.38 20.76 59.51
C MET A 548 -1.34 21.51 60.37
N HIS A 549 -0.72 22.54 59.76
CA HIS A 549 -1.04 23.93 60.12
C HIS A 549 -0.63 24.94 59.02
N THR A 550 -1.37 26.07 58.95
CA THR A 550 -1.15 27.22 58.05
C THR A 550 -0.38 28.34 58.79
N VAL A 551 0.14 29.37 58.08
CA VAL A 551 -0.06 30.83 58.38
C VAL A 551 0.89 31.80 57.60
N ALA A 552 0.30 32.79 56.90
CA ALA A 552 0.80 34.16 56.58
C ALA A 552 2.12 34.35 55.77
N LYS A 553 2.37 35.47 55.04
CA LYS A 553 1.66 36.75 54.73
C LYS A 553 2.24 37.26 53.36
N ALA A 554 2.00 38.43 52.75
CA ALA A 554 1.27 39.70 52.97
C ALA A 554 1.21 40.46 51.60
N ALA A 555 0.45 41.53 51.34
CA ALA A 555 -0.82 42.06 51.89
C ALA A 555 -1.29 43.27 51.01
N ILE A 556 -2.54 43.76 51.24
CA ILE A 556 -3.15 45.02 50.69
C ILE A 556 -3.52 44.90 49.19
N SER A 557 -4.62 45.44 48.62
CA SER A 557 -6.02 45.80 49.01
C SER A 557 -6.76 46.16 47.69
N ALA A 558 -8.04 46.56 47.53
CA ALA A 558 -9.28 46.78 48.31
C ALA A 558 -10.46 46.74 47.28
N ASP A 559 -11.78 46.81 47.55
CA ASP A 559 -12.60 46.76 48.77
C ASP A 559 -14.03 46.25 48.42
N LEU A 560 -15.10 46.64 49.14
CA LEU A 560 -16.48 46.17 49.00
C LEU A 560 -17.45 47.17 48.33
N SER A 561 -18.47 46.66 47.61
CA SER A 561 -19.90 46.97 47.90
C SER A 561 -20.90 46.04 47.21
N GLN A 562 -21.99 45.75 47.92
CA GLN A 562 -23.14 44.85 47.62
C GLN A 562 -23.98 45.21 46.38
N ALA A 563 -24.70 44.23 45.80
CA ALA A 563 -26.18 44.23 45.65
C ALA A 563 -26.74 43.01 44.85
N SER A 564 -28.02 42.69 45.07
CA SER A 564 -28.84 41.63 44.44
C SER A 564 -30.35 42.04 44.57
N PRO A 565 -31.37 41.34 44.00
CA PRO A 565 -31.48 40.45 42.81
C PRO A 565 -32.77 40.71 41.94
N GLN A 566 -33.10 39.77 41.03
CA GLN A 566 -34.47 39.28 40.68
C GLN A 566 -35.38 39.97 39.61
N LEU A 567 -36.17 39.11 38.91
CA LEU A 567 -37.45 39.32 38.17
C LEU A 567 -37.44 40.17 36.86
N SER A 568 -38.33 40.02 35.85
CA SER A 568 -39.21 38.90 35.40
C SER A 568 -39.95 39.25 34.07
N HIS A 569 -40.73 38.31 33.50
CA HIS A 569 -41.76 38.47 32.42
C HIS A 569 -41.29 38.84 30.98
N VAL A 570 -42.10 38.68 29.90
CA VAL A 570 -42.91 37.54 29.37
C VAL A 570 -43.49 37.87 27.96
N SER A 571 -43.73 36.85 27.12
CA SER A 571 -44.62 36.84 25.90
C SER A 571 -44.26 37.60 24.60
N SER A 572 -44.07 36.83 23.51
CA SER A 572 -44.85 36.81 22.22
C SER A 572 -45.07 38.09 21.35
N PRO A 573 -45.57 37.98 20.07
CA PRO A 573 -45.90 36.80 19.26
C PRO A 573 -45.40 36.76 17.77
N ARG A 574 -45.17 35.53 17.28
CA ARG A 574 -45.53 34.93 15.97
C ARG A 574 -46.17 35.81 14.84
N ALA A 575 -45.61 35.83 13.61
CA ALA A 575 -46.20 35.26 12.36
C ALA A 575 -45.76 35.86 10.98
N LYS A 576 -45.40 34.96 10.03
CA LYS A 576 -45.56 35.02 8.52
C LYS A 576 -44.82 36.09 7.67
N GLY A 577 -44.11 35.62 6.62
CA GLY A 577 -43.65 36.41 5.46
C GLY A 577 -42.54 35.74 4.62
N VAL A 578 -42.81 35.38 3.36
CA VAL A 578 -41.95 34.64 2.38
C VAL A 578 -42.34 35.16 0.97
N PRO A 579 -41.50 35.20 -0.10
CA PRO A 579 -40.17 34.59 -0.37
C PRO A 579 -39.05 35.56 -0.87
N GLY A 580 -37.85 35.04 -1.19
CA GLY A 580 -36.86 35.80 -2.02
C GLY A 580 -35.41 35.28 -2.13
N MET A 581 -35.19 34.21 -2.93
CA MET A 581 -33.95 33.81 -3.68
C MET A 581 -32.47 34.03 -3.19
N VAL A 582 -31.63 33.07 -3.61
CA VAL A 582 -30.16 33.10 -3.88
C VAL A 582 -29.09 33.34 -2.79
N SER A 583 -28.63 32.20 -2.25
CA SER A 583 -27.22 31.72 -2.38
C SER A 583 -26.09 32.21 -1.43
N SER A 584 -25.08 31.33 -1.36
CA SER A 584 -23.67 31.56 -1.02
C SER A 584 -23.24 31.61 0.46
N LEU A 585 -22.22 30.80 0.77
CA LEU A 585 -21.13 30.94 1.77
C LEU A 585 -21.45 31.27 3.27
N ALA A 586 -20.67 30.84 4.26
CA ALA A 586 -19.64 29.79 4.36
C ALA A 586 -19.16 29.65 5.83
N ARG A 587 -18.29 28.64 6.07
CA ARG A 587 -17.24 28.60 7.11
C ARG A 587 -17.73 28.40 8.57
N ARG A 588 -17.15 27.45 9.31
CA ARG A 588 -15.86 27.48 10.05
C ARG A 588 -15.84 28.57 11.14
N SER A 589 -15.34 28.32 12.35
CA SER A 589 -15.01 27.05 13.06
C SER A 589 -14.58 27.41 14.49
N VAL A 590 -14.91 26.56 15.46
CA VAL A 590 -14.35 26.65 16.81
C VAL A 590 -12.91 26.12 16.82
N ALA A 591 -12.10 26.59 17.76
CA ALA A 591 -10.76 26.08 18.07
C ALA A 591 -10.60 25.98 19.60
N ALA A 592 -9.51 25.34 20.07
CA ALA A 592 -9.20 24.94 21.45
C ALA A 592 -9.74 23.55 21.87
N LEU A 593 -9.05 22.73 22.68
CA LEU A 593 -7.61 22.65 23.05
C LEU A 593 -7.32 21.30 23.75
N GLY A 594 -6.05 20.83 23.75
CA GLY A 594 -5.58 19.64 24.48
C GLY A 594 -5.88 18.29 23.79
N GLY A 595 -5.26 17.17 24.15
CA GLY A 595 -4.08 16.98 25.02
C GLY A 595 -4.21 15.83 26.03
N GLY A 596 -3.51 14.69 25.80
CA GLY A 596 -3.20 13.71 26.87
C GLY A 596 -3.54 12.23 26.60
N GLN A 597 -2.51 11.45 26.26
CA GLN A 597 -2.10 10.15 26.84
C GLN A 597 -3.10 9.04 27.29
N GLN A 598 -2.85 7.81 26.75
CA GLN A 598 -2.61 6.54 27.50
C GLN A 598 -3.75 5.88 28.33
N MET A 599 -3.78 4.56 28.65
CA MET A 599 -3.05 3.34 28.21
C MET A 599 -3.83 2.06 28.64
N MET A 600 -3.56 0.90 28.00
CA MET A 600 -3.60 -0.46 28.61
C MET A 600 -5.00 -1.01 29.09
N GLN A 601 -5.22 -2.30 29.42
CA GLN A 601 -4.47 -3.57 29.32
C GLN A 601 -5.41 -4.81 29.32
N GLN A 602 -5.03 -5.93 28.67
CA GLN A 602 -5.16 -7.37 29.10
C GLN A 602 -6.55 -7.95 29.51
N GLN A 603 -6.84 -9.25 29.72
CA GLN A 603 -6.24 -10.60 29.55
C GLN A 603 -7.43 -11.64 29.42
N GLN A 604 -7.41 -12.99 29.51
CA GLN A 604 -6.43 -14.08 29.78
C GLN A 604 -7.01 -15.44 29.26
N GLN A 605 -6.18 -16.35 28.68
CA GLN A 605 -6.20 -17.85 28.80
C GLN A 605 -7.51 -18.67 28.50
N GLN A 606 -7.62 -20.01 28.35
CA GLN A 606 -6.77 -21.23 28.16
C GLN A 606 -7.72 -22.37 27.56
N GLN A 607 -7.50 -23.70 27.42
CA GLN A 607 -6.44 -24.69 27.73
C GLN A 607 -6.58 -25.99 26.85
N GLN A 608 -5.48 -26.61 26.36
CA GLN A 608 -5.28 -28.09 26.18
C GLN A 608 -6.35 -28.87 25.34
N GLN A 609 -6.51 -30.22 25.23
CA GLN A 609 -5.73 -31.51 25.25
C GLN A 609 -6.55 -32.57 24.41
N ARG A 610 -6.16 -33.79 23.96
CA ARG A 610 -4.91 -34.59 23.79
C ARG A 610 -5.20 -35.80 22.84
N GLY A 611 -4.20 -36.31 22.08
CA GLY A 611 -4.21 -37.65 21.43
C GLY A 611 -4.85 -37.74 20.04
N ALA A 612 -4.35 -38.42 18.99
CA ALA A 612 -3.33 -39.46 18.73
C ALA A 612 -3.80 -40.93 18.77
N MET A 613 -3.75 -41.61 17.60
CA MET A 613 -3.42 -43.03 17.34
C MET A 613 -3.53 -43.32 15.81
N SER A 614 -2.82 -44.33 15.29
CA SER A 614 -2.79 -44.64 13.84
C SER A 614 -2.88 -46.15 13.52
N PHE A 615 -3.69 -46.52 12.52
CA PHE A 615 -3.60 -47.73 11.67
C PHE A 615 -4.46 -47.47 10.41
N GLY A 616 -4.25 -48.08 9.23
CA GLY A 616 -3.18 -48.97 8.79
C GLY A 616 -3.58 -49.77 7.52
N ALA A 617 -2.61 -50.08 6.65
CA ALA A 617 -2.69 -50.98 5.48
C ALA A 617 -3.52 -50.52 4.23
N ALA A 618 -3.21 -51.17 3.09
CA ALA A 618 -3.83 -51.04 1.75
C ALA A 618 -4.28 -52.49 1.31
N PRO A 619 -4.11 -53.07 0.08
CA PRO A 619 -3.62 -52.60 -1.24
C PRO A 619 -4.43 -53.16 -2.49
N VAL A 620 -3.82 -53.11 -3.70
CA VAL A 620 -4.15 -53.83 -4.97
C VAL A 620 -5.50 -53.44 -5.66
N VAL A 621 -5.77 -53.55 -6.99
CA VAL A 621 -5.20 -54.32 -8.14
C VAL A 621 -5.21 -53.56 -9.50
N GLY A 622 -4.14 -53.72 -10.30
CA GLY A 622 -4.17 -53.86 -11.78
C GLY A 622 -4.46 -52.63 -12.69
N GLN A 623 -4.10 -52.62 -13.98
CA GLN A 623 -3.32 -53.56 -14.81
C GLN A 623 -2.80 -52.89 -16.12
N GLN A 624 -1.52 -53.14 -16.49
CA GLN A 624 -0.88 -53.23 -17.84
C GLN A 624 -1.48 -52.51 -19.09
N MET A 625 -0.74 -51.98 -20.09
CA MET A 625 0.69 -52.02 -20.51
C MET A 625 1.15 -50.58 -20.95
N MET A 626 2.24 -50.27 -21.68
CA MET A 626 3.32 -51.03 -22.33
C MET A 626 4.69 -50.29 -22.33
N ALA A 627 5.37 -50.16 -23.48
CA ALA A 627 6.79 -49.79 -23.60
C ALA A 627 7.13 -48.95 -24.85
N MET A 628 8.10 -48.04 -24.69
CA MET A 628 9.21 -47.82 -25.63
C MET A 628 10.48 -47.47 -24.83
N GLN A 629 11.67 -47.58 -25.43
CA GLN A 629 12.83 -48.11 -24.69
C GLN A 629 14.20 -47.49 -25.04
N MET A 630 15.01 -47.21 -24.00
CA MET A 630 16.47 -46.98 -23.98
C MET A 630 17.00 -45.66 -24.63
N PRO A 631 18.26 -45.22 -24.34
CA PRO A 631 19.33 -45.90 -23.59
C PRO A 631 19.84 -45.21 -22.30
N GLN A 632 20.44 -46.02 -21.41
CA GLN A 632 21.45 -45.58 -20.43
C GLN A 632 22.87 -45.66 -21.03
N PRO A 633 23.90 -45.16 -20.33
CA PRO A 633 24.79 -46.17 -19.72
C PRO A 633 25.32 -45.84 -18.30
N GLN A 634 25.11 -46.82 -17.42
CA GLN A 634 26.09 -47.41 -16.47
C GLN A 634 26.72 -46.56 -15.34
N SER A 635 27.18 -47.28 -14.32
CA SER A 635 27.63 -46.79 -13.03
C SER A 635 29.08 -47.18 -12.71
N MET A 636 29.72 -46.43 -11.81
CA MET A 636 30.79 -46.92 -10.93
C MET A 636 30.59 -46.34 -9.52
N ALA A 637 31.26 -46.91 -8.53
CA ALA A 637 30.82 -46.86 -7.12
C ALA A 637 31.81 -46.17 -6.15
N LEU A 638 31.23 -45.65 -5.07
CA LEU A 638 31.76 -45.53 -3.69
C LEU A 638 33.25 -45.18 -3.49
N GLY A 639 33.49 -43.96 -3.01
CA GLY A 639 34.69 -43.57 -2.26
C GLY A 639 34.34 -42.59 -1.14
N ALA A 640 34.89 -42.77 0.06
CA ALA A 640 34.59 -41.92 1.22
C ALA A 640 35.48 -40.66 1.27
N PRO A 641 34.99 -39.52 1.80
CA PRO A 641 35.77 -38.28 1.87
C PRO A 641 36.84 -38.29 3.00
N PRO A 642 38.00 -37.62 2.81
CA PRO A 642 39.05 -37.52 3.81
C PRO A 642 38.78 -36.44 4.88
N PRO A 643 39.44 -36.51 6.06
CA PRO A 643 39.25 -35.57 7.18
C PRO A 643 40.00 -34.23 7.01
N PRO A 644 39.59 -33.16 7.75
CA PRO A 644 40.18 -31.83 7.64
C PRO A 644 41.52 -31.65 8.40
N PRO A 645 42.41 -30.72 7.95
CA PRO A 645 43.69 -30.43 8.61
C PRO A 645 43.58 -29.49 9.82
N GLN A 646 44.58 -29.53 10.71
CA GLN A 646 44.69 -28.70 11.93
C GLN A 646 45.69 -27.53 11.76
N PRO A 647 45.60 -26.43 12.55
CA PRO A 647 46.41 -25.21 12.36
C PRO A 647 47.57 -25.02 13.38
N ALA A 648 48.71 -24.51 12.92
CA ALA A 648 49.82 -23.92 13.72
C ALA A 648 50.90 -23.31 12.79
N PRO A 649 51.84 -22.46 13.27
CA PRO A 649 51.78 -21.47 14.36
C PRO A 649 52.23 -20.05 13.90
N ALA A 650 52.30 -19.08 14.83
CA ALA A 650 52.79 -17.70 14.57
C ALA A 650 54.14 -17.39 15.26
N PRO A 651 54.90 -16.38 14.79
CA PRO A 651 55.98 -15.74 15.56
C PRO A 651 55.82 -14.22 15.74
N MET A 652 56.61 -13.63 16.64
CA MET A 652 56.63 -12.19 16.99
C MET A 652 58.07 -11.78 17.39
N SER A 653 58.51 -10.53 17.58
CA SER A 653 57.94 -9.16 17.52
C SER A 653 59.11 -8.15 17.40
N LYS A 654 58.86 -6.82 17.25
CA LYS A 654 59.56 -5.72 18.01
C LYS A 654 59.21 -4.27 17.57
N ARG A 655 58.44 -3.58 18.42
CA ARG A 655 58.56 -2.17 18.93
C ARG A 655 59.24 -1.04 18.09
N LYS A 656 58.45 0.01 17.76
CA LYS A 656 58.52 1.47 18.16
C LYS A 656 59.82 2.33 17.92
N PRO A 657 59.77 3.70 17.96
CA PRO A 657 58.66 4.67 17.73
C PRO A 657 59.00 6.03 17.01
N ALA A 658 57.94 6.72 16.54
CA ALA A 658 57.66 8.19 16.56
C ALA A 658 58.62 9.29 16.01
N LYS A 659 58.04 10.25 15.24
CA LYS A 659 58.04 11.72 15.52
C LYS A 659 57.10 12.56 14.61
N LEU A 660 56.58 13.66 15.17
CA LEU A 660 55.99 14.87 14.52
C LEU A 660 57.09 15.97 14.46
N PRO A 661 57.05 17.02 13.59
CA PRO A 661 56.00 18.06 13.40
C PRO A 661 55.57 18.25 11.92
N SER A 662 54.55 19.00 11.46
CA SER A 662 53.90 20.30 11.79
C SER A 662 54.59 21.58 11.24
N PHE A 663 54.01 22.18 10.18
CA PHE A 663 53.86 23.62 9.81
C PHE A 663 53.53 23.66 8.29
N MET A 664 52.40 24.18 7.76
CA MET A 664 51.76 25.50 7.82
C MET A 664 52.38 26.56 6.87
N SER A 665 51.54 27.10 5.97
CA SER A 665 51.64 28.40 5.26
C SER A 665 52.69 28.63 4.15
N LYS A 666 52.21 28.79 2.89
CA LYS A 666 52.03 30.14 2.28
C LYS A 666 51.29 30.14 0.92
N LYS A 667 50.69 31.30 0.58
CA LYS A 667 50.11 31.63 -0.74
C LYS A 667 51.13 32.40 -1.61
N ARG A 668 51.15 32.11 -2.92
CA ARG A 668 51.36 33.03 -4.08
C ARG A 668 51.20 32.18 -5.35
N THR A 669 50.48 32.51 -6.43
CA THR A 669 50.02 33.76 -7.09
C THR A 669 51.07 34.52 -7.91
N THR A 670 51.42 33.97 -9.08
CA THR A 670 51.75 34.62 -10.38
C THR A 670 51.79 33.49 -11.43
N SER A 671 51.17 33.45 -12.62
CA SER A 671 50.64 34.43 -13.61
C SER A 671 51.61 34.82 -14.73
N VAL A 672 51.15 34.60 -15.99
CA VAL A 672 51.49 35.30 -17.26
C VAL A 672 52.66 34.73 -18.12
N ASP A 673 52.42 34.81 -19.45
CA ASP A 673 53.21 34.51 -20.67
C ASP A 673 53.76 33.08 -20.87
N GLU A 674 53.42 32.33 -21.93
CA GLU A 674 53.40 32.55 -23.41
C GLU A 674 54.73 32.22 -24.13
N LYS A 675 54.75 31.06 -24.81
CA LYS A 675 54.92 30.99 -26.29
C LYS A 675 54.70 29.58 -26.86
N TYR A 676 54.36 29.55 -28.15
CA TYR A 676 54.43 28.36 -29.01
C TYR A 676 55.90 28.07 -29.37
N ASP A 677 56.24 26.80 -29.58
CA ASP A 677 56.59 26.36 -30.93
C ASP A 677 56.26 24.86 -31.14
N GLN A 678 56.42 24.36 -32.37
CA GLN A 678 55.81 23.11 -32.83
C GLN A 678 56.76 21.90 -32.88
N ASP A 679 56.17 20.74 -33.21
CA ASP A 679 56.78 19.50 -33.71
C ASP A 679 57.75 18.74 -32.77
N ASP A 680 57.24 17.67 -32.15
CA ASP A 680 57.73 16.32 -32.47
C ASP A 680 56.69 15.23 -32.14
N ALA A 681 56.77 14.06 -32.79
CA ALA A 681 55.76 13.00 -32.68
C ALA A 681 56.33 11.57 -32.63
N MET A 682 55.53 10.67 -32.04
CA MET A 682 55.74 9.22 -31.83
C MET A 682 56.53 8.77 -30.59
N VAL A 683 56.35 7.47 -30.29
CA VAL A 683 57.08 6.62 -29.34
C VAL A 683 56.90 6.92 -27.83
N LEU A 684 55.70 6.62 -27.33
CA LEU A 684 55.58 5.64 -26.24
C LEU A 684 54.35 4.74 -26.48
N ALA A 685 54.61 3.45 -26.66
CA ALA A 685 53.57 2.42 -26.74
C ALA A 685 53.51 1.62 -25.43
N ASN A 686 52.36 1.01 -25.18
CA ASN A 686 52.13 -0.09 -24.24
C ASN A 686 52.54 0.15 -22.77
N TYR A 687 51.57 0.57 -21.95
CA TYR A 687 51.32 -0.14 -20.69
C TYR A 687 49.82 -0.24 -20.45
N GLU A 688 49.27 -1.43 -20.67
CA GLU A 688 47.84 -1.70 -20.47
C GLU A 688 47.53 -1.86 -18.98
N ILE A 689 46.42 -1.24 -18.54
CA ILE A 689 45.76 -1.59 -17.28
C ILE A 689 44.32 -1.96 -17.64
N SER A 690 44.01 -3.25 -17.59
CA SER A 690 42.72 -3.79 -18.02
C SER A 690 41.58 -3.29 -17.13
N ALA A 691 40.62 -2.57 -17.72
CA ALA A 691 39.34 -2.29 -17.08
C ALA A 691 38.44 -3.55 -17.10
N PRO A 692 37.57 -3.76 -16.10
CA PRO A 692 36.71 -4.94 -16.05
C PRO A 692 35.51 -4.83 -17.01
N GLU A 693 35.63 -5.43 -18.19
CA GLU A 693 34.47 -5.64 -19.08
C GLU A 693 33.61 -6.82 -18.60
N SER A 694 32.48 -6.51 -17.96
CA SER A 694 31.36 -7.46 -17.78
C SER A 694 29.99 -6.78 -17.69
N ALA A 695 29.82 -5.68 -18.43
CA ALA A 695 28.50 -5.09 -18.64
C ALA A 695 27.61 -6.04 -19.45
N THR A 696 26.65 -6.68 -18.79
CA THR A 696 25.65 -7.57 -19.41
C THR A 696 24.83 -6.83 -20.47
N GLU A 697 24.39 -7.55 -21.51
CA GLU A 697 23.77 -6.94 -22.70
C GLU A 697 22.57 -6.04 -22.35
N GLY A 698 21.70 -6.49 -21.43
CA GLY A 698 20.56 -5.72 -20.94
C GLY A 698 20.92 -4.36 -20.30
N GLY A 699 22.15 -4.18 -19.82
CA GLY A 699 22.64 -2.88 -19.31
C GLY A 699 23.03 -1.90 -20.41
N LYS A 700 23.43 -2.39 -21.61
CA LYS A 700 23.64 -1.56 -22.80
C LYS A 700 22.29 -1.18 -23.43
N GLU A 701 21.34 -2.11 -23.44
CA GLU A 701 19.95 -1.88 -23.89
C GLU A 701 19.24 -0.80 -23.06
N GLU A 702 19.37 -0.83 -21.73
CA GLU A 702 18.73 0.14 -20.83
C GLU A 702 19.25 1.58 -21.05
N GLN A 703 20.57 1.74 -21.17
CA GLN A 703 21.20 3.02 -21.53
C GLN A 703 20.77 3.51 -22.93
N THR A 704 20.52 2.57 -23.85
CA THR A 704 20.03 2.89 -25.20
C THR A 704 18.59 3.40 -25.16
N LEU A 705 17.70 2.77 -24.39
CA LEU A 705 16.33 3.25 -24.21
C LEU A 705 16.28 4.62 -23.54
N GLU A 706 17.06 4.85 -22.48
CA GLU A 706 17.13 6.17 -21.82
C GLU A 706 17.66 7.26 -22.78
N ALA A 707 18.65 6.94 -23.62
CA ALA A 707 19.15 7.84 -24.67
C ALA A 707 18.09 8.12 -25.76
N LEU A 708 17.28 7.13 -26.15
CA LEU A 708 16.18 7.30 -27.09
C LEU A 708 15.06 8.19 -26.52
N VAL A 709 14.67 8.00 -25.26
CA VAL A 709 13.76 8.91 -24.54
C VAL A 709 14.35 10.32 -24.52
N ALA A 710 15.62 10.47 -24.16
CA ALA A 710 16.30 11.77 -24.13
C ALA A 710 16.33 12.47 -25.51
N LEU A 711 16.35 11.73 -26.61
CA LEU A 711 16.33 12.24 -27.99
C LEU A 711 14.93 12.50 -28.58
N GLN A 712 13.84 12.02 -27.98
CA GLN A 712 12.49 12.21 -28.55
C GLN A 712 12.04 13.69 -28.52
N THR A 713 11.40 14.16 -29.59
CA THR A 713 10.83 15.50 -29.68
C THR A 713 9.46 15.60 -28.97
N PHE A 714 8.91 16.81 -28.83
CA PHE A 714 7.61 17.05 -28.22
C PHE A 714 6.47 16.19 -28.83
N THR A 715 6.42 16.07 -30.16
CA THR A 715 5.35 15.37 -30.89
C THR A 715 5.43 13.86 -30.75
N GLY A 716 6.57 13.31 -30.33
CA GLY A 716 6.84 11.87 -30.31
C GLY A 716 7.84 11.41 -31.39
N ALA A 717 8.17 12.28 -32.34
CA ALA A 717 9.13 11.98 -33.40
C ALA A 717 10.59 11.96 -32.89
N TRP A 718 11.51 11.52 -33.76
CA TRP A 718 12.95 11.72 -33.61
C TRP A 718 13.53 12.45 -34.82
N ASP A 719 14.36 13.47 -34.57
CA ASP A 719 15.08 14.18 -35.62
C ASP A 719 16.30 13.39 -36.11
N TRP A 720 16.65 13.51 -37.39
CA TRP A 720 17.81 12.81 -37.96
C TRP A 720 19.13 13.39 -37.42
N ASN A 721 19.78 12.64 -36.53
CA ASN A 721 21.00 13.08 -35.85
C ASN A 721 22.06 11.96 -35.84
N SER A 722 23.33 12.32 -36.05
CA SER A 722 24.49 11.44 -35.85
C SER A 722 24.50 10.73 -34.48
N LYS A 723 24.04 11.41 -33.42
CA LYS A 723 23.87 10.82 -32.08
C LYS A 723 22.81 9.72 -32.06
N LEU A 724 21.71 9.87 -32.80
CA LEU A 724 20.65 8.87 -32.91
C LEU A 724 21.17 7.62 -33.64
N LEU A 725 21.79 7.80 -34.81
CA LEU A 725 22.37 6.70 -35.58
C LEU A 725 23.44 5.93 -34.79
N LYS A 726 24.32 6.64 -34.06
CA LYS A 726 25.31 6.04 -33.16
C LYS A 726 24.66 5.27 -32.00
N THR A 727 23.54 5.74 -31.47
CA THR A 727 22.76 5.07 -30.41
C THR A 727 22.11 3.79 -30.93
N LEU A 728 21.65 3.78 -32.19
CA LEU A 728 21.06 2.62 -32.86
C LEU A 728 22.11 1.65 -33.49
N GLY A 729 23.40 1.99 -33.45
CA GLY A 729 24.46 1.20 -34.08
C GLY A 729 24.48 1.22 -35.61
N LEU A 730 23.79 2.17 -36.25
CA LEU A 730 23.58 2.19 -37.71
C LEU A 730 24.51 3.15 -38.47
N VAL A 731 24.83 2.78 -39.71
CA VAL A 731 25.56 3.62 -40.66
C VAL A 731 24.57 4.31 -41.62
N GLU A 732 24.71 5.63 -41.76
CA GLU A 732 23.83 6.49 -42.57
C GLU A 732 23.66 6.03 -44.04
N LYS A 733 24.72 5.49 -44.64
CA LYS A 733 24.71 5.01 -46.03
C LYS A 733 23.72 3.86 -46.23
N ASP A 734 23.67 2.93 -45.29
CA ASP A 734 22.93 1.68 -45.43
C ASP A 734 21.43 1.92 -45.23
N VAL A 735 21.07 2.79 -44.28
CA VAL A 735 19.69 3.28 -44.12
C VAL A 735 19.22 4.00 -45.39
N LYS A 736 20.04 4.90 -45.94
CA LYS A 736 19.69 5.65 -47.16
C LYS A 736 19.64 4.78 -48.41
N ALA A 737 20.34 3.64 -48.43
CA ALA A 737 20.19 2.61 -49.46
C ALA A 737 18.87 1.82 -49.27
N LYS A 738 18.59 1.34 -48.05
CA LYS A 738 17.38 0.61 -47.68
C LYS A 738 16.11 1.41 -48.02
N ALA A 739 16.05 2.67 -47.58
CA ALA A 739 14.92 3.56 -47.84
C ALA A 739 14.66 3.79 -49.34
N LYS A 740 15.71 3.92 -50.15
CA LYS A 740 15.59 4.02 -51.62
C LYS A 740 15.12 2.72 -52.25
N SER A 741 15.60 1.57 -51.79
CA SER A 741 15.18 0.26 -52.32
C SER A 741 13.72 -0.09 -52.02
N ALA A 742 13.18 0.47 -50.92
CA ALA A 742 11.78 0.32 -50.52
C ALA A 742 10.87 1.48 -50.99
N SER A 743 11.37 2.39 -51.85
CA SER A 743 10.63 3.55 -52.38
C SER A 743 10.01 4.46 -51.31
N LEU A 744 10.60 4.54 -50.11
CA LEU A 744 10.04 5.27 -48.98
C LEU A 744 10.23 6.78 -49.10
N TYR A 745 9.26 7.55 -48.61
CA TYR A 745 9.32 9.02 -48.55
C TYR A 745 10.60 9.50 -47.86
N PRO A 746 11.50 10.24 -48.53
CA PRO A 746 12.86 10.49 -48.04
C PRO A 746 12.95 11.65 -47.03
N ARG A 747 11.96 11.80 -46.16
CA ARG A 747 11.91 12.84 -45.12
C ARG A 747 12.74 12.39 -43.90
N PRO A 748 13.75 13.16 -43.45
CA PRO A 748 14.67 12.71 -42.40
C PRO A 748 13.97 12.30 -41.11
N ASP A 749 12.96 13.05 -40.71
CA ASP A 749 12.18 12.90 -39.47
C ASP A 749 11.32 11.61 -39.47
N LEU A 750 10.71 11.26 -40.62
CA LEU A 750 9.99 10.00 -40.80
C LEU A 750 10.94 8.81 -40.77
N LEU A 751 12.07 8.90 -41.48
CA LEU A 751 13.10 7.85 -41.52
C LEU A 751 13.70 7.61 -40.13
N ALA A 752 14.07 8.66 -39.40
CA ALA A 752 14.61 8.57 -38.05
C ALA A 752 13.59 7.98 -37.06
N THR A 753 12.33 8.40 -37.12
CA THR A 753 11.27 7.85 -36.27
C THR A 753 10.98 6.38 -36.59
N ALA A 754 10.99 5.98 -37.88
CA ALA A 754 10.76 4.61 -38.30
C ALA A 754 11.90 3.67 -37.89
N LEU A 755 13.16 4.13 -37.97
CA LEU A 755 14.31 3.41 -37.44
C LEU A 755 14.19 3.12 -35.94
N VAL A 756 13.79 4.11 -35.14
CA VAL A 756 13.63 3.93 -33.69
C VAL A 756 12.50 2.93 -33.40
N LEU A 757 11.36 3.06 -34.07
CA LEU A 757 10.23 2.14 -33.91
C LEU A 757 10.59 0.70 -34.32
N ALA A 758 11.34 0.51 -35.41
CA ALA A 758 11.84 -0.79 -35.83
C ALA A 758 12.87 -1.37 -34.83
N TYR A 759 13.76 -0.55 -34.27
CA TYR A 759 14.72 -0.97 -33.25
C TYR A 759 14.03 -1.42 -31.96
N LEU A 760 13.06 -0.64 -31.46
CA LEU A 760 12.27 -0.96 -30.28
C LEU A 760 11.55 -2.32 -30.46
N GLN A 761 10.92 -2.53 -31.63
CA GLN A 761 10.24 -3.79 -31.95
C GLN A 761 11.17 -4.98 -32.16
N ALA A 762 12.37 -4.79 -32.73
CA ALA A 762 13.30 -5.88 -33.06
C ALA A 762 14.20 -6.29 -31.88
N ARG A 763 14.77 -5.31 -31.16
CA ARG A 763 15.76 -5.54 -30.10
C ARG A 763 15.17 -5.47 -28.69
N LEU A 764 14.18 -4.61 -28.47
CA LEU A 764 13.59 -4.38 -27.13
C LEU A 764 12.21 -5.03 -26.96
N ALA A 765 11.85 -6.03 -27.78
CA ALA A 765 10.57 -6.74 -27.70
C ALA A 765 10.25 -7.28 -26.29
N GLY A 766 11.24 -7.84 -25.60
CA GLY A 766 11.09 -8.33 -24.22
C GLY A 766 10.87 -7.23 -23.16
N GLN A 767 10.93 -5.96 -23.57
CA GLN A 767 10.80 -4.75 -22.74
C GLN A 767 9.69 -3.82 -23.26
N GLN A 768 8.74 -4.32 -24.05
CA GLN A 768 7.61 -3.55 -24.62
C GLN A 768 6.88 -2.69 -23.57
N ASP A 769 6.67 -3.23 -22.37
CA ASP A 769 5.99 -2.56 -21.26
C ASP A 769 6.58 -1.18 -20.89
N GLU A 770 7.89 -0.96 -21.09
CA GLU A 770 8.60 0.28 -20.75
C GLU A 770 8.84 1.25 -21.93
N TRP A 771 8.52 0.88 -23.18
CA TRP A 771 8.60 1.79 -24.34
C TRP A 771 7.30 1.93 -25.14
N GLU A 772 6.26 1.14 -24.88
CA GLU A 772 5.03 1.12 -25.68
C GLU A 772 4.41 2.51 -25.88
N MET A 773 4.10 3.27 -24.82
CA MET A 773 3.53 4.63 -24.96
C MET A 773 4.43 5.62 -25.71
N LEU A 774 5.76 5.45 -25.59
CA LEU A 774 6.75 6.27 -26.30
C LEU A 774 6.63 6.04 -27.82
N ALA A 775 6.41 4.77 -28.20
CA ALA A 775 6.25 4.32 -29.57
C ALA A 775 4.83 4.55 -30.12
N ASP A 776 3.78 4.45 -29.29
CA ASP A 776 2.40 4.72 -29.69
C ASP A 776 2.23 6.18 -30.10
N LYS A 777 2.71 7.11 -29.26
CA LYS A 777 2.75 8.54 -29.55
C LYS A 777 3.53 8.86 -30.84
N ALA A 778 4.60 8.12 -31.11
CA ALA A 778 5.39 8.26 -32.34
C ALA A 778 4.68 7.70 -33.58
N ARG A 779 3.93 6.59 -33.43
CA ARG A 779 3.07 6.01 -34.48
C ARG A 779 1.88 6.92 -34.80
N ASP A 780 1.21 7.48 -33.80
CA ASP A 780 0.13 8.47 -33.99
C ASP A 780 0.59 9.68 -34.82
N TRP A 781 1.77 10.24 -34.49
CA TRP A 781 2.37 11.32 -35.28
C TRP A 781 2.72 10.88 -36.70
N MET A 782 3.40 9.73 -36.86
CA MET A 782 3.80 9.21 -38.16
C MET A 782 2.61 8.92 -39.06
N GLN A 783 1.55 8.32 -38.52
CA GLN A 783 0.31 8.01 -39.24
C GLN A 783 -0.41 9.28 -39.68
N GLY A 784 -0.39 10.35 -38.86
CA GLY A 784 -0.90 11.67 -39.24
C GLY A 784 -0.14 12.30 -40.40
N GLU A 785 1.20 12.30 -40.36
CA GLU A 785 2.04 12.82 -41.45
C GLU A 785 1.89 11.98 -42.74
N LEU A 786 1.90 10.64 -42.64
CA LEU A 786 1.72 9.75 -43.80
C LEU A 786 0.32 9.87 -44.42
N ALA A 787 -0.74 10.00 -43.63
CA ALA A 787 -2.09 10.28 -44.12
C ALA A 787 -2.17 11.62 -44.86
N SER A 788 -1.46 12.66 -44.39
CA SER A 788 -1.39 13.94 -45.09
C SER A 788 -0.67 13.88 -46.45
N LEU A 789 0.18 12.86 -46.64
CA LEU A 789 0.93 12.59 -47.87
C LEU A 789 0.25 11.56 -48.79
N GLY A 790 -0.91 11.00 -48.41
CA GLY A 790 -1.60 9.96 -49.17
C GLY A 790 -0.83 8.63 -49.24
N ALA A 791 -0.06 8.31 -48.20
CA ALA A 791 0.93 7.24 -48.19
C ALA A 791 0.47 5.91 -47.57
N LEU A 792 1.39 4.94 -47.52
CA LEU A 792 1.31 3.69 -46.76
C LEU A 792 1.00 3.93 -45.28
N SER A 793 0.56 2.89 -44.56
CA SER A 793 0.45 2.92 -43.11
C SER A 793 1.82 3.09 -42.43
N ALA A 794 1.82 3.62 -41.20
CA ALA A 794 3.00 3.70 -40.36
C ALA A 794 3.63 2.30 -40.15
N GLU A 795 2.80 1.28 -39.93
CA GLU A 795 3.21 -0.12 -39.75
C GLU A 795 4.00 -0.64 -40.97
N GLU A 796 3.49 -0.48 -42.19
CA GLU A 796 4.20 -0.86 -43.43
C GLU A 796 5.51 -0.08 -43.60
N TYR A 797 5.53 1.21 -43.23
CA TYR A 797 6.74 2.04 -43.28
C TYR A 797 7.81 1.55 -42.27
N ILE A 798 7.41 1.08 -41.10
CA ILE A 798 8.29 0.53 -40.05
C ILE A 798 8.80 -0.87 -40.40
N GLU A 799 7.96 -1.75 -40.96
CA GLU A 799 8.30 -3.12 -41.38
C GLU A 799 9.57 -3.16 -42.25
N ASN A 800 9.68 -2.21 -43.20
CA ASN A 800 10.82 -2.07 -44.11
C ASN A 800 12.18 -1.88 -43.41
N PHE A 801 12.19 -1.37 -42.17
CA PHE A 801 13.40 -1.16 -41.38
C PHE A 801 13.70 -2.26 -40.34
N LYS A 802 12.75 -3.17 -40.05
CA LYS A 802 12.97 -4.27 -39.09
C LYS A 802 14.20 -5.10 -39.46
N GLY A 803 14.34 -5.45 -40.74
CA GLY A 803 15.52 -6.14 -41.30
C GLY A 803 16.77 -5.25 -41.46
N LEU A 804 17.05 -4.39 -40.47
CA LEU A 804 18.35 -3.75 -40.21
C LEU A 804 18.88 -4.11 -38.81
N PHE A 805 18.08 -4.82 -38.00
CA PHE A 805 18.32 -5.10 -36.58
C PHE A 805 18.18 -6.60 -36.28
#